data_AF-W0SFD8-F1
#
_entry.id   AF-W0SFD8-F1
#
_cell.length_a   1.000
_cell.length_b   1.000
_cell.length_c   1.000
_cell.angle_alpha   90.00
_cell.angle_beta   90.00
_cell.angle_gamma   90.00
#
_symmetry.space_group_name_H-M   'P 1'
#
loop_
_entity.id
_entity.type
_entity.pdbx_description
1 polymer ?
#
loop_
_entity_poly.entity_id
_entity_poly.type
_entity_poly.pdbx_seq_one_letter_code
_entity_poly.pdbx_strand_id
1 'polypeptide(L)'
;MIKYDDREIDQILWSAIEHSDSAADFAAYLRHKPEGAAHIDDAKKRFHVLADGKFDNTTAFVSGIDKIRLKADAGSATAMFHMGKFSANGTGVAMDRKQAEQWYLKAVAAGELRACCNLGLMYLAGEGVAQDKSRGFELLKSASDTGEPLATAHIGVMKITGDDCEADPKLGLQILESAFADGHDHAGIQLAEVFCSGEFVEKDIDRGFEWFEKAAARDPSYLATLGHHLVTGAKGKFDPERGVAMLEKAISDRYKYAALWLGRLYEEGIGIHRSLPKARQWYETGVDLDVTGCMIALGILNLKSVGESRNTSRSKSFFEEAWRLGDSRAAATLGEMYRKGDGVLEDDAIAIDWYRKGAHAGDPESIFYYGWMNEAGKGTNKNPKEAERWYRVGAESGNTVAQVRLGRLYLRGEGIPRNGTEGVRWLMAAVDSGSTEAMMSLGTTFQHGIGVIKNPDEGFRWFMRAAEAGSADGESMVAELLYRGDGVELNQEEAARWCMKAAERGQAFAQGMMGFLYTTGAGVPQNDDEAFKWSQMSALQEDNGGQWMLAECYLWGRGTSKDAAKAREWLVKSAKAGYFRSQRRLAEIYYYGLDVERNYPEAGRWASLAADQGDAEAQTIVGEMFVFGNGVEPDPAAGAKWLLAAADQGNSKAQGLLGVMHAEGVGVKRDWIHALKWLKKAAENSDERALDFLKENGVDFQPGQGTNGKRRISPDEPVAKNPNFDVTLIAGEWLTRTDDPEMDVATVFNSDGTFQAEGKCEGLDTWHYSGRWQVEGDKLLWDVLESDMPFPFDGDMDDSVLSISTTEMIAKDADGKLTTYRRKLSAGDQRPHEPVEKIVRLVSRNGDKAGA
;
A
#
# COMPACT_ATOMS: atom_id res chain seq x y z
N MET A 1 -25.76 -16.43 -44.71
CA MET A 1 -24.64 -15.61 -44.19
C MET A 1 -25.02 -14.15 -44.35
N ILE A 2 -25.25 -13.45 -43.25
CA ILE A 2 -25.49 -12.01 -43.27
C ILE A 2 -24.13 -11.36 -43.55
N LYS A 3 -24.02 -10.60 -44.66
CA LYS A 3 -22.85 -9.76 -44.91
C LYS A 3 -23.19 -8.36 -44.46
N TYR A 4 -22.48 -7.85 -43.47
CA TYR A 4 -22.58 -6.46 -43.06
C TYR A 4 -21.77 -5.59 -44.01
N ASP A 5 -22.30 -4.42 -44.33
CA ASP A 5 -21.67 -3.47 -45.25
C ASP A 5 -21.39 -2.15 -44.52
N ASP A 6 -20.20 -2.05 -43.92
CA ASP A 6 -19.78 -0.84 -43.21
C ASP A 6 -19.08 0.16 -44.16
N ARG A 7 -19.17 -0.02 -45.50
CA ARG A 7 -18.46 0.86 -46.46
C ARG A 7 -18.90 2.32 -46.37
N GLU A 8 -20.15 2.58 -45.99
CA GLU A 8 -20.60 3.96 -45.76
C GLU A 8 -19.91 4.59 -44.54
N ILE A 9 -19.77 3.84 -43.45
CA ILE A 9 -19.05 4.28 -42.25
C ILE A 9 -17.58 4.51 -42.56
N ASP A 10 -16.98 3.58 -43.32
CA ASP A 10 -15.63 3.69 -43.84
C ASP A 10 -15.42 4.98 -44.64
N GLN A 11 -16.30 5.25 -45.61
CA GLN A 11 -16.23 6.45 -46.45
C GLN A 11 -16.37 7.74 -45.64
N ILE A 12 -17.26 7.77 -44.63
CA ILE A 12 -17.43 8.96 -43.78
C ILE A 12 -16.17 9.24 -42.97
N LEU A 13 -15.62 8.22 -42.32
CA LEU A 13 -14.39 8.38 -41.53
C LEU A 13 -13.22 8.73 -42.43
N TRP A 14 -13.08 8.04 -43.55
CA TRP A 14 -11.99 8.27 -44.49
C TRP A 14 -12.04 9.69 -45.08
N SER A 15 -13.19 10.13 -45.60
CA SER A 15 -13.32 11.51 -46.13
C SER A 15 -13.05 12.60 -45.08
N ALA A 16 -13.24 12.30 -43.79
CA ALA A 16 -12.91 13.23 -42.72
C ALA A 16 -11.40 13.34 -42.50
N ILE A 17 -10.65 12.25 -42.69
CA ILE A 17 -9.21 12.18 -42.36
C ILE A 17 -8.29 12.15 -43.58
N GLU A 18 -8.80 11.98 -44.80
CA GLU A 18 -7.98 11.82 -46.02
C GLU A 18 -7.11 13.05 -46.35
N HIS A 19 -7.42 14.21 -45.76
CA HIS A 19 -6.62 15.43 -45.82
C HIS A 19 -6.09 15.83 -44.44
N SER A 20 -6.21 14.97 -43.43
CA SER A 20 -5.67 15.23 -42.10
C SER A 20 -4.15 15.06 -42.12
N ASP A 21 -3.47 15.97 -41.44
CA ASP A 21 -2.05 15.89 -41.14
C ASP A 21 -1.79 15.35 -39.71
N SER A 22 -2.84 14.85 -39.02
CA SER A 22 -2.73 14.29 -37.67
C SER A 22 -2.54 12.78 -37.68
N ALA A 23 -1.40 12.30 -37.14
CA ALA A 23 -1.18 10.88 -36.89
C ALA A 23 -2.24 10.28 -35.96
N ALA A 24 -2.78 11.05 -35.02
CA ALA A 24 -3.81 10.57 -34.10
C ALA A 24 -5.12 10.20 -34.83
N ASP A 25 -5.47 10.93 -35.90
CA ASP A 25 -6.66 10.66 -36.70
C ASP A 25 -6.56 9.31 -37.43
N PHE A 26 -5.41 9.04 -38.07
CA PHE A 26 -5.18 7.76 -38.73
C PHE A 26 -5.05 6.60 -37.73
N ALA A 27 -4.46 6.82 -36.55
CA ALA A 27 -4.44 5.83 -35.47
C ALA A 27 -5.84 5.48 -34.99
N ALA A 28 -6.71 6.47 -34.80
CA ALA A 28 -8.09 6.27 -34.40
C ALA A 28 -8.87 5.46 -35.45
N TYR A 29 -8.69 5.77 -36.74
CA TYR A 29 -9.28 5.00 -37.85
C TYR A 29 -8.79 3.54 -37.88
N LEU A 30 -7.48 3.34 -37.73
CA LEU A 30 -6.86 2.01 -37.66
C LEU A 30 -7.25 1.23 -36.41
N ARG A 31 -7.68 1.87 -35.32
CA ARG A 31 -8.25 1.18 -34.16
C ARG A 31 -9.72 0.79 -34.37
N HIS A 32 -10.49 1.62 -35.05
CA HIS A 32 -11.92 1.36 -35.28
C HIS A 32 -12.18 0.23 -36.27
N LYS A 33 -11.45 0.20 -37.39
CA LYS A 33 -11.51 -0.78 -38.50
C LYS A 33 -12.95 -1.20 -38.87
N PRO A 34 -13.68 -0.40 -39.67
CA PRO A 34 -14.96 -0.81 -40.24
C PRO A 34 -14.82 -2.11 -41.04
N GLU A 35 -15.85 -2.96 -41.02
CA GLU A 35 -15.81 -4.23 -41.73
C GLU A 35 -15.85 -4.01 -43.26
N GLY A 36 -14.87 -4.56 -43.98
CA GLY A 36 -14.73 -4.34 -45.43
C GLY A 36 -14.15 -2.98 -45.84
N ALA A 37 -13.49 -2.25 -44.91
CA ALA A 37 -12.88 -0.95 -45.18
C ALA A 37 -11.82 -0.99 -46.30
N ALA A 38 -11.92 -0.04 -47.24
CA ALA A 38 -11.08 0.01 -48.43
C ALA A 38 -9.75 0.77 -48.21
N HIS A 39 -9.71 1.64 -47.19
CA HIS A 39 -8.61 2.59 -47.00
C HIS A 39 -7.61 2.22 -45.90
N ILE A 40 -7.69 1.00 -45.36
CA ILE A 40 -6.80 0.52 -44.28
C ILE A 40 -5.33 0.67 -44.65
N ASP A 41 -4.93 0.30 -45.87
CA ASP A 41 -3.53 0.33 -46.26
C ASP A 41 -3.02 1.75 -46.54
N ASP A 42 -3.88 2.67 -47.01
CA ASP A 42 -3.51 4.08 -47.15
C ASP A 42 -3.43 4.78 -45.78
N ALA A 43 -4.35 4.45 -44.88
CA ALA A 43 -4.32 4.93 -43.50
C ALA A 43 -3.02 4.55 -42.79
N LYS A 44 -2.56 3.30 -42.94
CA LYS A 44 -1.26 2.84 -42.42
C LYS A 44 -0.12 3.69 -42.99
N LYS A 45 -0.06 3.85 -44.31
CA LYS A 45 0.99 4.64 -44.97
C LYS A 45 1.04 6.09 -44.50
N ARG A 46 -0.10 6.75 -44.32
CA ARG A 46 -0.16 8.15 -43.85
C ARG A 46 0.15 8.28 -42.38
N PHE A 47 -0.39 7.37 -41.54
CA PHE A 47 -0.04 7.27 -40.13
C PHE A 47 1.48 7.21 -39.94
N HIS A 48 2.13 6.38 -40.75
CA HIS A 48 3.57 6.19 -40.78
C HIS A 48 4.39 7.42 -41.15
N VAL A 49 3.90 8.28 -42.05
CA VAL A 49 4.61 9.51 -42.48
C VAL A 49 4.44 10.64 -41.46
N LEU A 50 3.29 10.70 -40.79
CA LEU A 50 2.93 11.81 -39.90
C LEU A 50 3.35 11.59 -38.44
N ALA A 51 3.67 10.34 -38.04
CA ALA A 51 4.01 9.99 -36.65
C ALA A 51 5.32 10.60 -36.11
N ASP A 52 6.16 11.20 -36.96
CA ASP A 52 7.36 11.97 -36.56
C ASP A 52 7.03 13.41 -36.12
N GLY A 53 5.80 13.87 -36.38
CA GLY A 53 5.24 15.13 -35.90
C GLY A 53 4.44 14.94 -34.62
N LYS A 54 4.30 16.00 -33.82
CA LYS A 54 3.52 16.00 -32.57
C LYS A 54 2.16 15.31 -32.79
N PHE A 55 1.79 14.40 -31.87
CA PHE A 55 0.44 13.83 -31.81
C PHE A 55 -0.55 14.96 -31.45
N ASP A 56 -1.01 15.70 -32.46
CA ASP A 56 -2.08 16.67 -32.30
C ASP A 56 -3.42 15.97 -32.06
N ASN A 57 -4.37 16.70 -31.45
CA ASN A 57 -5.70 16.20 -31.11
C ASN A 57 -6.42 15.58 -32.32
N THR A 58 -7.27 14.56 -32.09
CA THR A 58 -8.04 13.80 -33.11
C THR A 58 -9.18 14.61 -33.74
N THR A 59 -8.90 15.81 -34.22
CA THR A 59 -9.93 16.79 -34.56
C THR A 59 -10.70 16.39 -35.83
N ALA A 60 -10.02 15.82 -36.84
CA ALA A 60 -10.68 15.46 -38.08
C ALA A 60 -11.43 14.12 -37.94
N PHE A 61 -10.87 13.16 -37.22
CA PHE A 61 -11.57 11.90 -36.93
C PHE A 61 -12.82 12.13 -36.08
N VAL A 62 -12.76 13.02 -35.08
CA VAL A 62 -13.94 13.45 -34.30
C VAL A 62 -15.01 14.07 -35.19
N SER A 63 -14.63 14.89 -36.18
CA SER A 63 -15.58 15.42 -37.17
C SER A 63 -16.24 14.31 -38.00
N GLY A 64 -15.51 13.25 -38.32
CA GLY A 64 -16.06 12.03 -38.91
C GLY A 64 -17.08 11.34 -37.99
N ILE A 65 -16.77 11.20 -36.70
CA ILE A 65 -17.69 10.67 -35.69
C ILE A 65 -18.95 11.55 -35.59
N ASP A 66 -18.84 12.88 -35.61
CA ASP A 66 -20.00 13.78 -35.57
C ASP A 66 -20.93 13.57 -36.78
N LYS A 67 -20.37 13.32 -37.98
CA LYS A 67 -21.17 12.96 -39.17
C LYS A 67 -21.87 11.62 -39.01
N ILE A 68 -21.21 10.62 -38.41
CA ILE A 68 -21.83 9.33 -38.07
C ILE A 68 -22.93 9.53 -37.03
N ARG A 69 -22.72 10.39 -36.03
CA ARG A 69 -23.72 10.73 -35.01
C ARG A 69 -24.98 11.30 -35.64
N LEU A 70 -24.86 12.22 -36.60
CA LEU A 70 -26.02 12.76 -37.32
C LEU A 70 -26.82 11.68 -38.04
N LYS A 71 -26.15 10.67 -38.62
CA LYS A 71 -26.84 9.52 -39.23
C LYS A 71 -27.48 8.60 -38.19
N ALA A 72 -26.80 8.39 -37.06
CA ALA A 72 -27.35 7.64 -35.94
C ALA A 72 -28.61 8.34 -35.39
N ASP A 73 -28.57 9.66 -35.22
CA ASP A 73 -29.72 10.47 -34.81
C ASP A 73 -30.85 10.46 -35.85
N ALA A 74 -30.52 10.31 -37.14
CA ALA A 74 -31.48 10.14 -38.23
C ALA A 74 -32.04 8.71 -38.37
N GLY A 75 -31.66 7.76 -37.51
CA GLY A 75 -32.24 6.41 -37.50
C GLY A 75 -31.39 5.31 -38.13
N SER A 76 -30.15 5.57 -38.57
CA SER A 76 -29.30 4.53 -39.16
C SER A 76 -28.83 3.52 -38.10
N ALA A 77 -29.30 2.28 -38.20
CA ALA A 77 -28.98 1.19 -37.27
C ALA A 77 -27.46 0.91 -37.21
N THR A 78 -26.81 0.86 -38.38
CA THR A 78 -25.35 0.68 -38.49
C THR A 78 -24.60 1.86 -37.86
N ALA A 79 -25.00 3.11 -38.12
CA ALA A 79 -24.36 4.26 -37.49
C ALA A 79 -24.52 4.24 -35.96
N MET A 80 -25.69 3.87 -35.43
CA MET A 80 -25.90 3.70 -33.99
C MET A 80 -24.98 2.63 -33.40
N PHE A 81 -24.79 1.50 -34.08
CA PHE A 81 -23.84 0.46 -33.65
C PHE A 81 -22.40 0.97 -33.58
N HIS A 82 -21.94 1.70 -34.61
CA HIS A 82 -20.59 2.28 -34.58
C HIS A 82 -20.44 3.37 -33.51
N MET A 83 -21.49 4.16 -33.22
CA MET A 83 -21.51 5.08 -32.08
C MET A 83 -21.35 4.35 -30.74
N GLY A 84 -22.01 3.19 -30.58
CA GLY A 84 -21.82 2.30 -29.45
C GLY A 84 -20.36 1.82 -29.35
N LYS A 85 -19.77 1.40 -30.47
CA LYS A 85 -18.37 0.94 -30.54
C LYS A 85 -17.37 2.04 -30.22
N PHE A 86 -17.58 3.27 -30.71
CA PHE A 86 -16.72 4.42 -30.39
C PHE A 86 -16.74 4.71 -28.89
N SER A 87 -17.92 4.74 -28.28
CA SER A 87 -18.10 5.02 -26.85
C SER A 87 -17.54 3.89 -25.98
N ALA A 88 -17.74 2.63 -26.38
CA ALA A 88 -17.23 1.47 -25.65
C ALA A 88 -15.71 1.39 -25.64
N ASN A 89 -15.08 1.71 -26.77
CA ASN A 89 -13.64 1.55 -26.95
C ASN A 89 -12.85 2.85 -26.71
N GLY A 90 -13.52 3.99 -26.54
CA GLY A 90 -12.88 5.30 -26.46
C GLY A 90 -12.16 5.71 -27.75
N THR A 91 -12.63 5.25 -28.92
CA THR A 91 -11.94 5.52 -30.19
C THR A 91 -12.37 6.88 -30.72
N GLY A 92 -11.54 7.90 -30.51
CA GLY A 92 -11.81 9.28 -30.95
C GLY A 92 -12.78 10.05 -30.05
N VAL A 93 -13.35 9.40 -29.04
CA VAL A 93 -14.16 10.00 -27.97
C VAL A 93 -13.70 9.46 -26.62
N ALA A 94 -14.04 10.11 -25.52
CA ALA A 94 -13.78 9.54 -24.19
C ALA A 94 -14.52 8.20 -24.05
N MET A 95 -13.87 7.21 -23.44
CA MET A 95 -14.51 5.93 -23.15
C MET A 95 -15.68 6.16 -22.18
N ASP A 96 -16.88 5.81 -22.61
CA ASP A 96 -18.11 5.90 -21.83
C ASP A 96 -18.99 4.67 -22.14
N ARG A 97 -18.91 3.71 -21.23
CA ARG A 97 -19.63 2.43 -21.36
C ARG A 97 -21.14 2.58 -21.15
N LYS A 98 -21.61 3.59 -20.40
CA LYS A 98 -23.04 3.89 -20.29
C LYS A 98 -23.59 4.50 -21.57
N GLN A 99 -22.82 5.39 -22.19
CA GLN A 99 -23.19 5.94 -23.48
C GLN A 99 -23.15 4.86 -24.58
N ALA A 100 -22.21 3.92 -24.50
CA ALA A 100 -22.18 2.76 -25.40
C ALA A 100 -23.46 1.92 -25.30
N GLU A 101 -23.91 1.60 -24.08
CA GLU A 101 -25.18 0.89 -23.83
C GLU A 101 -26.35 1.61 -24.51
N GLN A 102 -26.47 2.92 -24.33
CA GLN A 102 -27.57 3.71 -24.92
C GLN A 102 -27.58 3.64 -26.44
N TRP A 103 -26.41 3.72 -27.07
CA TRP A 103 -26.29 3.60 -28.53
C TRP A 103 -26.60 2.19 -29.02
N TYR A 104 -26.10 1.16 -28.33
CA TYR A 104 -26.43 -0.22 -28.68
C TYR A 104 -27.92 -0.51 -28.51
N LEU A 105 -28.58 -0.02 -27.45
CA LEU A 105 -30.03 -0.15 -27.29
C LEU A 105 -30.81 0.46 -28.45
N LYS A 106 -30.40 1.64 -28.93
CA LYS A 106 -30.99 2.27 -30.12
C LYS A 106 -30.75 1.44 -31.38
N ALA A 107 -29.52 0.92 -31.56
CA ALA A 107 -29.16 0.08 -32.70
C ALA A 107 -29.96 -1.25 -32.71
N VAL A 108 -30.14 -1.88 -31.55
CA VAL A 108 -30.98 -3.08 -31.37
C VAL A 108 -32.42 -2.77 -31.73
N ALA A 109 -32.98 -1.66 -31.23
CA ALA A 109 -34.34 -1.23 -31.58
C ALA A 109 -34.51 -0.95 -33.09
N ALA A 110 -33.43 -0.59 -33.78
CA ALA A 110 -33.38 -0.39 -35.22
C ALA A 110 -33.03 -1.66 -36.02
N GLY A 111 -32.86 -2.81 -35.37
CA GLY A 111 -32.65 -4.13 -36.00
C GLY A 111 -31.19 -4.48 -36.32
N GLU A 112 -30.19 -3.81 -35.74
CA GLU A 112 -28.77 -4.14 -35.95
C GLU A 112 -28.33 -5.28 -35.03
N LEU A 113 -28.21 -6.48 -35.61
CA LEU A 113 -27.94 -7.73 -34.88
C LEU A 113 -26.57 -7.76 -34.20
N ARG A 114 -25.56 -7.08 -34.74
CA ARG A 114 -24.24 -6.96 -34.09
C ARG A 114 -24.32 -6.20 -32.77
N ALA A 115 -25.25 -5.25 -32.66
CA ALA A 115 -25.49 -4.54 -31.42
C ALA A 115 -26.14 -5.43 -30.37
N CYS A 116 -27.00 -6.38 -30.75
CA CYS A 116 -27.54 -7.39 -29.84
C CYS A 116 -26.41 -8.22 -29.22
N CYS A 117 -25.42 -8.61 -30.04
CA CYS A 117 -24.27 -9.38 -29.57
C CYS A 117 -23.41 -8.59 -28.58
N ASN A 118 -22.98 -7.38 -28.95
CA ASN A 118 -22.15 -6.53 -28.08
C ASN A 118 -22.87 -6.14 -26.78
N LEU A 119 -24.16 -5.78 -26.86
CA LEU A 119 -24.95 -5.42 -25.69
C LEU A 119 -25.23 -6.62 -24.80
N GLY A 120 -25.48 -7.79 -25.39
CA GLY A 120 -25.66 -9.04 -24.67
C GLY A 120 -24.43 -9.39 -23.82
N LEU A 121 -23.24 -9.30 -24.42
CA LEU A 121 -21.96 -9.49 -23.72
C LEU A 121 -21.73 -8.43 -22.64
N MET A 122 -22.08 -7.16 -22.88
CA MET A 122 -21.98 -6.10 -21.87
C MET A 122 -22.84 -6.39 -20.63
N TYR A 123 -24.08 -6.85 -20.80
CA TYR A 123 -24.94 -7.20 -19.66
C TYR A 123 -24.48 -8.46 -18.94
N LEU A 124 -23.96 -9.46 -19.64
CA LEU A 124 -23.38 -10.66 -19.02
C LEU A 124 -22.15 -10.30 -18.17
N ALA A 125 -21.28 -9.42 -18.67
CA ALA A 125 -20.06 -9.02 -17.99
C ALA A 125 -20.27 -7.92 -16.93
N GLY A 126 -21.39 -7.18 -16.98
CA GLY A 126 -21.59 -5.99 -16.15
C GLY A 126 -20.67 -4.82 -16.53
N GLU A 127 -20.25 -4.73 -17.79
CA GLU A 127 -19.30 -3.71 -18.24
C GLU A 127 -19.99 -2.37 -18.48
N GLY A 128 -19.91 -1.47 -17.50
CA GLY A 128 -20.49 -0.13 -17.56
C GLY A 128 -21.99 -0.04 -17.30
N VAL A 129 -22.62 -1.18 -17.06
CA VAL A 129 -24.03 -1.37 -16.75
C VAL A 129 -24.14 -2.37 -15.61
N ALA A 130 -25.24 -2.35 -14.86
CA ALA A 130 -25.48 -3.40 -13.88
C ALA A 130 -25.51 -4.76 -14.60
N GLN A 131 -24.83 -5.77 -14.04
CA GLN A 131 -24.86 -7.11 -14.59
C GLN A 131 -26.31 -7.62 -14.64
N ASP A 132 -26.76 -8.00 -15.82
CA ASP A 132 -28.10 -8.50 -16.08
C ASP A 132 -28.02 -9.72 -17.00
N LYS A 133 -27.76 -10.86 -16.37
CA LYS A 133 -27.48 -12.12 -17.02
C LYS A 133 -28.64 -12.61 -17.90
N SER A 134 -29.88 -12.48 -17.40
CA SER A 134 -31.08 -12.86 -18.14
C SER A 134 -31.24 -12.03 -19.41
N ARG A 135 -31.08 -10.70 -19.29
CA ARG A 135 -31.18 -9.81 -20.44
C ARG A 135 -30.05 -10.02 -21.45
N GLY A 136 -28.84 -10.27 -20.96
CA GLY A 136 -27.68 -10.61 -21.79
C GLY A 136 -27.93 -11.86 -22.64
N PHE A 137 -28.43 -12.92 -22.00
CA PHE A 137 -28.80 -14.17 -22.69
C PHE A 137 -29.91 -13.95 -23.73
N GLU A 138 -30.98 -13.23 -23.42
CA GLU A 138 -32.07 -12.98 -24.36
C GLU A 138 -31.60 -12.24 -25.63
N LEU A 139 -30.70 -11.25 -25.47
CA LEU A 139 -30.12 -10.52 -26.60
C LEU A 139 -29.25 -11.43 -27.49
N LEU A 140 -28.40 -12.26 -26.89
CA LEU A 140 -27.59 -13.23 -27.64
C LEU A 140 -28.46 -14.28 -28.31
N LYS A 141 -29.50 -14.77 -27.63
CA LYS A 141 -30.44 -15.73 -28.20
C LYS A 141 -31.16 -15.12 -29.40
N SER A 142 -31.67 -13.90 -29.27
CA SER A 142 -32.33 -13.20 -30.37
C SER A 142 -31.39 -13.03 -31.56
N ALA A 143 -30.11 -12.70 -31.34
CA ALA A 143 -29.13 -12.59 -32.41
C ALA A 143 -28.83 -13.96 -33.05
N SER A 144 -28.69 -15.01 -32.24
CA SER A 144 -28.48 -16.38 -32.71
C SER A 144 -29.66 -16.90 -33.54
N ASP A 145 -30.89 -16.71 -33.08
CA ASP A 145 -32.11 -17.14 -33.80
C ASP A 145 -32.24 -16.48 -35.18
N THR A 146 -31.62 -15.31 -35.37
CA THR A 146 -31.55 -14.58 -36.65
C THR A 146 -30.33 -14.93 -37.52
N GLY A 147 -29.47 -15.85 -37.04
CA GLY A 147 -28.29 -16.32 -37.75
C GLY A 147 -27.05 -15.43 -37.57
N GLU A 148 -26.96 -14.65 -36.48
CA GLU A 148 -25.75 -13.94 -36.11
C GLU A 148 -24.68 -14.97 -35.65
N PRO A 149 -23.53 -15.06 -36.34
CA PRO A 149 -22.56 -16.12 -36.12
C PRO A 149 -21.95 -16.18 -34.72
N LEU A 150 -21.55 -15.02 -34.19
CA LEU A 150 -20.86 -14.93 -32.92
C LEU A 150 -21.82 -15.26 -31.78
N ALA A 151 -23.03 -14.74 -31.81
CA ALA A 151 -24.08 -15.03 -30.86
C ALA A 151 -24.45 -16.52 -30.86
N THR A 152 -24.48 -17.16 -32.03
CA THR A 152 -24.74 -18.61 -32.13
C THR A 152 -23.63 -19.42 -31.46
N ALA A 153 -22.37 -19.05 -31.65
CA ALA A 153 -21.27 -19.70 -30.95
C ALA A 153 -21.35 -19.49 -29.42
N HIS A 154 -21.65 -18.27 -28.97
CA HIS A 154 -21.79 -17.97 -27.54
C HIS A 154 -22.96 -18.73 -26.90
N ILE A 155 -24.13 -18.80 -27.56
CA ILE A 155 -25.27 -19.58 -27.09
C ILE A 155 -24.93 -21.07 -26.99
N GLY A 156 -24.17 -21.61 -27.95
CA GLY A 156 -23.65 -22.97 -27.89
C GLY A 156 -22.81 -23.23 -26.63
N VAL A 157 -21.87 -22.32 -26.32
CA VAL A 157 -21.04 -22.40 -25.10
C VAL A 157 -21.89 -22.24 -23.83
N MET A 158 -22.77 -21.25 -23.76
CA MET A 158 -23.65 -21.04 -22.60
C MET A 158 -24.55 -22.25 -22.32
N LYS A 159 -25.02 -22.92 -23.38
CA LYS A 159 -25.78 -24.17 -23.25
C LYS A 159 -24.93 -25.32 -22.72
N ILE A 160 -23.63 -25.35 -22.99
CA ILE A 160 -22.69 -26.32 -22.43
C ILE A 160 -22.41 -26.03 -20.96
N THR A 161 -22.06 -24.80 -20.62
CA THR A 161 -21.66 -24.44 -19.26
C THR A 161 -22.84 -24.32 -18.29
N GLY A 162 -24.04 -24.02 -18.81
CA GLY A 162 -25.19 -23.65 -17.98
C GLY A 162 -25.10 -22.23 -17.43
N ASP A 163 -24.17 -21.42 -17.94
CA ASP A 163 -24.08 -20.02 -17.55
C ASP A 163 -25.34 -19.30 -18.03
N ASP A 164 -26.14 -18.86 -17.07
CA ASP A 164 -27.29 -17.98 -17.28
C ASP A 164 -28.42 -18.57 -18.14
N CYS A 165 -28.37 -19.88 -18.41
CA CYS A 165 -29.44 -20.66 -19.01
C CYS A 165 -29.42 -22.11 -18.49
N GLU A 166 -30.51 -22.85 -18.70
CA GLU A 166 -30.51 -24.29 -18.37
C GLU A 166 -29.45 -25.02 -19.21
N ALA A 167 -28.53 -25.69 -18.51
CA ALA A 167 -27.47 -26.49 -19.10
C ALA A 167 -28.05 -27.62 -19.95
N ASP A 168 -27.72 -27.61 -21.22
CA ASP A 168 -27.94 -28.71 -22.15
C ASP A 168 -26.67 -28.86 -23.01
N PRO A 169 -25.63 -29.53 -22.48
CA PRO A 169 -24.37 -29.68 -23.20
C PRO A 169 -24.53 -30.42 -24.52
N LYS A 170 -25.52 -31.30 -24.64
CA LYS A 170 -25.80 -32.00 -25.89
C LYS A 170 -26.31 -31.03 -26.96
N LEU A 171 -27.28 -30.17 -26.61
CA LEU A 171 -27.78 -29.15 -27.52
C LEU A 171 -26.70 -28.11 -27.83
N GLY A 172 -25.93 -27.66 -26.83
CA GLY A 172 -24.85 -26.69 -27.04
C GLY A 172 -23.77 -27.20 -27.99
N LEU A 173 -23.36 -28.47 -27.87
CA LEU A 173 -22.48 -29.12 -28.84
C LEU A 173 -23.09 -29.15 -30.24
N GLN A 174 -24.37 -29.50 -30.38
CA GLN A 174 -25.06 -29.51 -31.67
C GLN A 174 -25.11 -28.12 -32.32
N ILE A 175 -25.35 -27.07 -31.52
CA ILE A 175 -25.36 -25.67 -31.99
C ILE A 175 -23.98 -25.29 -32.52
N LEU A 176 -22.90 -25.61 -31.79
CA LEU A 176 -21.54 -25.34 -32.23
C LEU A 176 -21.16 -26.13 -33.49
N GLU A 177 -21.54 -27.41 -33.57
CA GLU A 177 -21.28 -28.26 -34.74
C GLU A 177 -22.01 -27.71 -35.99
N SER A 178 -23.26 -27.27 -35.83
CA SER A 178 -24.03 -26.61 -36.89
C SER A 178 -23.39 -25.28 -37.30
N ALA A 179 -23.03 -24.44 -36.33
CA ALA A 179 -22.38 -23.17 -36.59
C ALA A 179 -21.09 -23.36 -37.39
N PHE A 180 -20.26 -24.36 -37.04
CA PHE A 180 -19.06 -24.68 -37.80
C PHE A 180 -19.38 -25.17 -39.22
N ALA A 181 -20.41 -26.01 -39.38
CA ALA A 181 -20.85 -26.48 -40.70
C ALA A 181 -21.31 -25.32 -41.60
N ASP A 182 -21.94 -24.30 -41.02
CA ASP A 182 -22.41 -23.08 -41.70
C ASP A 182 -21.30 -22.06 -42.02
N GLY A 183 -20.04 -22.39 -41.69
CA GLY A 183 -18.86 -21.59 -42.00
C GLY A 183 -18.37 -20.69 -40.85
N HIS A 184 -18.79 -20.96 -39.62
CA HIS A 184 -18.32 -20.23 -38.44
C HIS A 184 -17.12 -20.95 -37.82
N ASP A 185 -15.95 -20.68 -38.38
CA ASP A 185 -14.75 -21.45 -38.07
C ASP A 185 -14.34 -21.36 -36.59
N HIS A 186 -14.69 -20.27 -35.90
CA HIS A 186 -14.47 -20.10 -34.45
C HIS A 186 -15.21 -21.15 -33.61
N ALA A 187 -16.38 -21.64 -34.04
CA ALA A 187 -17.11 -22.67 -33.33
C ALA A 187 -16.34 -24.00 -33.26
N GLY A 188 -15.46 -24.26 -34.24
CA GLY A 188 -14.58 -25.43 -34.24
C GLY A 188 -13.53 -25.38 -33.13
N ILE A 189 -12.99 -24.19 -32.82
CA ILE A 189 -12.07 -24.01 -31.69
C ILE A 189 -12.82 -24.17 -30.37
N GLN A 190 -14.01 -23.59 -30.24
CA GLN A 190 -14.83 -23.74 -29.02
C GLN A 190 -15.15 -25.22 -28.76
N LEU A 191 -15.53 -25.98 -29.80
CA LEU A 191 -15.70 -27.43 -29.71
C LEU A 191 -14.43 -28.13 -29.26
N ALA A 192 -13.28 -27.77 -29.84
CA ALA A 192 -12.00 -28.36 -29.49
C ALA A 192 -11.64 -28.11 -28.01
N GLU A 193 -11.86 -26.89 -27.51
CA GLU A 193 -11.59 -26.51 -26.14
C GLU A 193 -12.50 -27.22 -25.13
N VAL A 194 -13.78 -27.32 -25.45
CA VAL A 194 -14.78 -28.05 -24.65
C VAL A 194 -14.39 -29.52 -24.49
N PHE A 195 -14.07 -30.22 -25.58
CA PHE A 195 -13.66 -31.63 -25.49
C PHE A 195 -12.30 -31.83 -24.79
N CYS A 196 -11.33 -30.96 -25.05
CA CYS A 196 -10.00 -31.06 -24.44
C CYS A 196 -10.00 -30.75 -22.93
N SER A 197 -10.83 -29.80 -22.49
CA SER A 197 -10.99 -29.50 -21.05
C SER A 197 -11.70 -30.63 -20.32
N GLY A 198 -12.75 -31.18 -20.92
CA GLY A 198 -13.67 -32.10 -20.24
C GLY A 198 -14.52 -31.39 -19.17
N GLU A 199 -14.61 -30.07 -19.25
CA GLU A 199 -15.49 -29.28 -18.41
C GLU A 199 -16.90 -29.36 -19.00
N PHE A 200 -17.89 -29.78 -18.20
CA PHE A 200 -19.30 -29.95 -18.58
C PHE A 200 -19.62 -31.07 -19.60
N VAL A 201 -18.63 -31.55 -20.35
CA VAL A 201 -18.74 -32.71 -21.25
C VAL A 201 -17.69 -33.77 -20.90
N GLU A 202 -17.88 -35.01 -21.35
CA GLU A 202 -16.86 -36.05 -21.19
C GLU A 202 -15.56 -35.63 -21.92
N LYS A 203 -14.44 -35.69 -21.19
CA LYS A 203 -13.13 -35.33 -21.70
C LYS A 203 -12.72 -36.27 -22.84
N ASP A 204 -12.50 -35.71 -24.02
CA ASP A 204 -12.07 -36.45 -25.20
C ASP A 204 -11.01 -35.64 -25.96
N ILE A 205 -9.76 -35.87 -25.61
CA ILE A 205 -8.61 -35.18 -26.21
C ILE A 205 -8.52 -35.51 -27.71
N ASP A 206 -8.86 -36.73 -28.13
CA ASP A 206 -8.76 -37.11 -29.54
C ASP A 206 -9.77 -36.34 -30.38
N ARG A 207 -11.04 -36.32 -29.95
CA ARG A 207 -12.10 -35.55 -30.59
C ARG A 207 -11.86 -34.05 -30.54
N GLY A 208 -11.31 -33.54 -29.44
CA GLY A 208 -10.89 -32.15 -29.33
C GLY A 208 -9.85 -31.78 -30.40
N PHE A 209 -8.83 -32.63 -30.60
CA PHE A 209 -7.84 -32.43 -31.66
C PHE A 209 -8.41 -32.60 -33.07
N GLU A 210 -9.38 -33.50 -33.29
CA GLU A 210 -10.09 -33.56 -34.58
C GLU A 210 -10.78 -32.23 -34.92
N TRP A 211 -11.37 -31.55 -33.92
CA TRP A 211 -11.98 -30.25 -34.11
C TRP A 211 -10.96 -29.13 -34.36
N PHE A 212 -9.83 -29.15 -33.65
CA PHE A 212 -8.71 -28.26 -33.97
C PHE A 212 -8.24 -28.44 -35.41
N GLU A 213 -8.08 -29.68 -35.90
CA GLU A 213 -7.66 -29.98 -37.28
C GLU A 213 -8.69 -29.48 -38.30
N LYS A 214 -9.98 -29.68 -38.04
CA LYS A 214 -11.06 -29.14 -38.88
C LYS A 214 -11.01 -27.62 -38.97
N ALA A 215 -10.82 -26.93 -37.85
CA ALA A 215 -10.70 -25.48 -37.81
C ALA A 215 -9.41 -24.99 -38.51
N ALA A 216 -8.28 -25.65 -38.25
CA ALA A 216 -6.98 -25.37 -38.86
C ALA A 216 -6.96 -25.55 -40.38
N ALA A 217 -7.79 -26.44 -40.93
CA ALA A 217 -7.93 -26.63 -42.37
C ALA A 217 -8.60 -25.43 -43.08
N ARG A 218 -9.26 -24.52 -42.34
CA ARG A 218 -10.00 -23.39 -42.89
C ARG A 218 -9.36 -22.04 -42.62
N ASP A 219 -8.66 -21.89 -41.49
CA ASP A 219 -8.01 -20.64 -41.08
C ASP A 219 -6.56 -20.86 -40.62
N PRO A 220 -5.57 -20.19 -41.25
CA PRO A 220 -4.17 -20.25 -40.85
C PRO A 220 -3.89 -19.83 -39.38
N SER A 221 -4.73 -18.98 -38.78
CA SER A 221 -4.61 -18.63 -37.36
C SER A 221 -4.92 -19.83 -36.45
N TYR A 222 -5.90 -20.66 -36.80
CA TYR A 222 -6.23 -21.89 -36.07
C TYR A 222 -5.19 -22.98 -36.30
N LEU A 223 -4.58 -23.02 -37.49
CA LEU A 223 -3.41 -23.85 -37.74
C LEU A 223 -2.25 -23.50 -36.81
N ALA A 224 -2.01 -22.19 -36.60
CA ALA A 224 -1.00 -21.75 -35.65
C ALA A 224 -1.38 -22.11 -34.21
N THR A 225 -2.64 -21.97 -33.80
CA THR A 225 -3.11 -22.33 -32.45
C THR A 225 -2.93 -23.82 -32.17
N LEU A 226 -3.34 -24.68 -33.10
CA LEU A 226 -3.11 -26.13 -33.01
C LEU A 226 -1.61 -26.45 -32.94
N GLY A 227 -0.81 -25.84 -33.82
CA GLY A 227 0.64 -26.01 -33.81
C GLY A 227 1.25 -25.64 -32.44
N HIS A 228 0.84 -24.51 -31.88
CA HIS A 228 1.27 -24.08 -30.54
C HIS A 228 0.85 -25.08 -29.45
N HIS A 229 -0.36 -25.62 -29.48
CA HIS A 229 -0.80 -26.64 -28.52
C HIS A 229 0.00 -27.94 -28.62
N LEU A 230 0.32 -28.40 -29.84
CA LEU A 230 1.15 -29.58 -30.05
C LEU A 230 2.59 -29.38 -29.57
N VAL A 231 3.15 -28.18 -29.74
CA VAL A 231 4.47 -27.85 -29.19
C VAL A 231 4.42 -27.80 -27.68
N THR A 232 3.47 -27.10 -27.08
CA THR A 232 3.45 -26.88 -25.62
C THR A 232 2.91 -28.06 -24.82
N GLY A 233 2.16 -28.97 -25.44
CA GLY A 233 1.45 -30.04 -24.74
C GLY A 233 0.21 -29.58 -23.97
N ALA A 234 -0.16 -28.29 -24.05
CA ALA A 234 -1.12 -27.65 -23.15
C ALA A 234 -2.55 -28.25 -23.19
N LYS A 235 -2.91 -28.94 -24.27
CA LYS A 235 -4.23 -29.59 -24.44
C LYS A 235 -4.16 -31.12 -24.39
N GLY A 236 -3.06 -31.68 -23.88
CA GLY A 236 -2.92 -33.11 -23.60
C GLY A 236 -2.31 -33.97 -24.71
N LYS A 237 -2.12 -33.43 -25.93
CA LYS A 237 -1.23 -34.04 -26.94
C LYS A 237 0.04 -33.24 -27.09
N PHE A 238 1.16 -33.96 -27.20
CA PHE A 238 2.49 -33.39 -27.35
C PHE A 238 3.15 -33.99 -28.59
N ASP A 239 3.34 -33.16 -29.61
CA ASP A 239 4.02 -33.49 -30.86
C ASP A 239 4.72 -32.22 -31.38
N PRO A 240 5.86 -31.85 -30.78
CA PRO A 240 6.49 -30.58 -31.06
C PRO A 240 7.04 -30.47 -32.48
N GLU A 241 7.42 -31.58 -33.12
CA GLU A 241 7.90 -31.57 -34.50
C GLU A 241 6.77 -31.18 -35.45
N ARG A 242 5.61 -31.85 -35.31
CA ARG A 242 4.43 -31.52 -36.08
C ARG A 242 3.91 -30.12 -35.77
N GLY A 243 3.94 -29.73 -34.50
CA GLY A 243 3.48 -28.42 -34.05
C GLY A 243 4.31 -27.27 -34.63
N VAL A 244 5.64 -27.41 -34.66
CA VAL A 244 6.53 -26.43 -35.31
C VAL A 244 6.23 -26.35 -36.81
N ALA A 245 6.11 -27.49 -37.50
CA ALA A 245 5.79 -27.49 -38.93
C ALA A 245 4.45 -26.80 -39.25
N MET A 246 3.45 -26.94 -38.37
CA MET A 246 2.17 -26.23 -38.51
C MET A 246 2.32 -24.72 -38.33
N LEU A 247 3.12 -24.27 -37.37
CA LEU A 247 3.40 -22.84 -37.17
C LEU A 247 4.15 -22.24 -38.37
N GLU A 248 5.15 -22.94 -38.91
CA GLU A 248 5.89 -22.53 -40.12
C GLU A 248 4.97 -22.44 -41.34
N LYS A 249 4.07 -23.43 -41.47
CA LYS A 249 3.05 -23.43 -42.52
C LYS A 249 2.06 -22.27 -42.34
N ALA A 250 1.62 -21.97 -41.11
CA ALA A 250 0.73 -20.84 -40.84
C ALA A 250 1.35 -19.50 -41.26
N ILE A 251 2.66 -19.31 -41.04
CA ILE A 251 3.39 -18.13 -41.55
C ILE A 251 3.35 -18.09 -43.08
N SER A 252 3.63 -19.23 -43.72
CA SER A 252 3.59 -19.37 -45.19
C SER A 252 2.18 -19.09 -45.76
N ASP A 253 1.15 -19.47 -45.02
CA ASP A 253 -0.26 -19.23 -45.33
C ASP A 253 -0.73 -17.82 -44.87
N ARG A 254 0.20 -16.90 -44.64
CA ARG A 254 0.01 -15.46 -44.33
C ARG A 254 -0.48 -15.13 -42.91
N TYR A 255 -0.45 -16.08 -41.98
CA TYR A 255 -0.59 -15.78 -40.54
C TYR A 255 0.76 -15.42 -39.92
N LYS A 256 1.20 -14.19 -40.16
CA LYS A 256 2.53 -13.68 -39.76
C LYS A 256 2.83 -13.73 -38.25
N TYR A 257 1.81 -13.69 -37.39
CA TYR A 257 2.00 -13.67 -35.94
C TYR A 257 2.58 -14.99 -35.38
N ALA A 258 2.46 -16.10 -36.10
CA ALA A 258 3.09 -17.37 -35.72
C ALA A 258 4.64 -17.26 -35.65
N ALA A 259 5.26 -16.30 -36.35
CA ALA A 259 6.70 -16.05 -36.22
C ALA A 259 7.10 -15.61 -34.80
N LEU A 260 6.28 -14.76 -34.16
CA LEU A 260 6.50 -14.35 -32.77
C LEU A 260 6.37 -15.54 -31.82
N TRP A 261 5.38 -16.40 -32.06
CA TRP A 261 5.14 -17.58 -31.23
C TRP A 261 6.30 -18.56 -31.33
N LEU A 262 6.75 -18.92 -32.55
CA LEU A 262 7.94 -19.75 -32.74
C LEU A 262 9.18 -19.15 -32.09
N GLY A 263 9.39 -17.85 -32.25
CA GLY A 263 10.51 -17.15 -31.61
C GLY A 263 10.50 -17.30 -30.09
N ARG A 264 9.35 -17.09 -29.44
CA ARG A 264 9.19 -17.25 -27.98
C ARG A 264 9.36 -18.69 -27.51
N LEU A 265 8.77 -19.64 -28.23
CA LEU A 265 8.92 -21.08 -27.92
C LEU A 265 10.40 -21.49 -27.90
N TYR A 266 11.20 -21.00 -28.84
CA TYR A 266 12.65 -21.23 -28.86
C TYR A 266 13.43 -20.40 -27.84
N GLU A 267 13.02 -19.15 -27.56
CA GLU A 267 13.70 -18.29 -26.59
C GLU A 267 13.59 -18.85 -25.17
N GLU A 268 12.41 -19.35 -24.81
CA GLU A 268 12.08 -19.87 -23.49
C GLU A 268 12.32 -21.38 -23.38
N GLY A 269 12.28 -22.11 -24.51
CA GLY A 269 12.41 -23.57 -24.52
C GLY A 269 11.12 -24.28 -24.09
N ILE A 270 9.96 -23.73 -24.41
CA ILE A 270 8.66 -24.32 -24.05
C ILE A 270 8.35 -25.44 -25.04
N GLY A 271 8.38 -26.69 -24.57
CA GLY A 271 8.04 -27.86 -25.37
C GLY A 271 9.07 -28.24 -26.45
N ILE A 272 10.09 -27.41 -26.65
CA ILE A 272 11.21 -27.62 -27.57
C ILE A 272 12.52 -27.19 -26.91
N HIS A 273 13.64 -27.69 -27.40
CA HIS A 273 14.95 -27.30 -26.88
C HIS A 273 15.19 -25.80 -27.07
N ARG A 274 15.50 -25.09 -25.97
CA ARG A 274 15.82 -23.66 -25.98
C ARG A 274 16.95 -23.35 -26.98
N SER A 275 16.73 -22.38 -27.86
CA SER A 275 17.70 -21.99 -28.88
C SER A 275 17.56 -20.51 -29.23
N LEU A 276 18.41 -19.67 -28.63
CA LEU A 276 18.45 -18.23 -28.94
C LEU A 276 18.74 -17.92 -30.42
N PRO A 277 19.61 -18.67 -31.13
CA PRO A 277 19.80 -18.46 -32.57
C PRO A 277 18.52 -18.71 -33.39
N LYS A 278 17.77 -19.77 -33.10
CA LYS A 278 16.49 -20.04 -33.77
C LYS A 278 15.43 -19.00 -33.39
N ALA A 279 15.37 -18.61 -32.12
CA ALA A 279 14.48 -17.55 -31.66
C ALA A 279 14.71 -16.25 -32.43
N ARG A 280 15.99 -15.84 -32.53
CA ARG A 280 16.43 -14.69 -33.33
C ARG A 280 16.00 -14.81 -34.79
N GLN A 281 16.23 -15.95 -35.42
CA GLN A 281 15.83 -16.19 -36.81
C GLN A 281 14.33 -15.97 -37.00
N TRP A 282 13.48 -16.52 -36.12
CA TRP A 282 12.04 -16.33 -36.22
C TRP A 282 11.59 -14.90 -35.93
N TYR A 283 12.25 -14.22 -34.99
CA TYR A 283 12.00 -12.80 -34.79
C TYR A 283 12.41 -11.98 -36.01
N GLU A 284 13.54 -12.24 -36.64
CA GLU A 284 13.96 -11.58 -37.88
C GLU A 284 12.94 -11.81 -39.01
N THR A 285 12.48 -13.06 -39.21
CA THR A 285 11.36 -13.36 -40.12
C THR A 285 10.11 -12.54 -39.80
N GLY A 286 9.76 -12.40 -38.51
CA GLY A 286 8.62 -11.58 -38.11
C GLY A 286 8.82 -10.08 -38.31
N VAL A 287 10.05 -9.57 -38.14
CA VAL A 287 10.42 -8.19 -38.45
C VAL A 287 10.22 -7.91 -39.94
N ASP A 288 10.69 -8.82 -40.82
CA ASP A 288 10.51 -8.72 -42.27
C ASP A 288 9.02 -8.75 -42.70
N LEU A 289 8.14 -9.24 -41.82
CA LEU A 289 6.68 -9.28 -41.99
C LEU A 289 5.94 -8.15 -41.26
N ASP A 290 6.65 -7.14 -40.75
CA ASP A 290 6.10 -6.04 -39.95
C ASP A 290 5.29 -6.53 -38.72
N VAL A 291 5.81 -7.54 -38.02
CA VAL A 291 5.26 -8.00 -36.73
C VAL A 291 5.98 -7.24 -35.62
N THR A 292 5.32 -6.19 -35.10
CA THR A 292 5.87 -5.30 -34.06
C THR A 292 6.30 -6.04 -32.80
N GLY A 293 5.59 -7.10 -32.41
CA GLY A 293 6.00 -7.94 -31.28
C GLY A 293 7.34 -8.63 -31.50
N CYS A 294 7.70 -8.99 -32.73
CA CYS A 294 9.03 -9.54 -33.07
C CYS A 294 10.10 -8.45 -33.03
N MET A 295 9.80 -7.22 -33.46
CA MET A 295 10.72 -6.09 -33.33
C MET A 295 11.08 -5.83 -31.87
N ILE A 296 10.06 -5.78 -30.99
CA ILE A 296 10.27 -5.62 -29.54
C ILE A 296 11.06 -6.81 -28.97
N ALA A 297 10.66 -8.05 -29.27
CA ALA A 297 11.33 -9.24 -28.75
C ALA A 297 12.80 -9.32 -29.21
N LEU A 298 13.07 -9.06 -30.48
CA LEU A 298 14.43 -9.05 -31.03
C LEU A 298 15.27 -7.90 -30.45
N GLY A 299 14.68 -6.72 -30.25
CA GLY A 299 15.33 -5.59 -29.60
C GLY A 299 15.72 -5.92 -28.16
N ILE A 300 14.83 -6.54 -27.38
CA ILE A 300 15.13 -6.97 -26.01
C ILE A 300 16.20 -8.08 -26.00
N LEU A 301 16.11 -9.05 -26.92
CA LEU A 301 17.10 -10.12 -27.04
C LEU A 301 18.50 -9.56 -27.38
N ASN A 302 18.56 -8.54 -28.24
CA ASN A 302 19.80 -7.81 -28.56
C ASN A 302 20.36 -7.07 -27.34
N LEU A 303 19.52 -6.47 -26.49
CA LEU A 303 19.97 -5.84 -25.25
C LEU A 303 20.54 -6.89 -24.29
N LYS A 304 19.84 -8.02 -24.08
CA LYS A 304 20.30 -9.08 -23.16
C LYS A 304 21.54 -9.85 -23.63
N SER A 305 21.88 -9.78 -24.92
CA SER A 305 23.03 -10.49 -25.49
C SER A 305 24.36 -9.93 -25.00
N VAL A 306 25.45 -10.70 -25.17
CA VAL A 306 26.82 -10.29 -24.85
C VAL A 306 27.72 -10.31 -26.10
N GLY A 307 28.82 -9.55 -26.07
CA GLY A 307 29.78 -9.47 -27.17
C GLY A 307 29.14 -8.95 -28.46
N GLU A 308 29.50 -9.56 -29.60
CA GLU A 308 29.05 -9.12 -30.94
C GLU A 308 27.53 -9.25 -31.17
N SER A 309 26.85 -10.09 -30.38
CA SER A 309 25.39 -10.23 -30.47
C SER A 309 24.63 -9.11 -29.74
N ARG A 310 25.31 -8.33 -28.89
CA ARG A 310 24.73 -7.15 -28.24
C ARG A 310 24.74 -5.97 -29.20
N ASN A 311 23.56 -5.48 -29.56
CA ASN A 311 23.46 -4.34 -30.49
C ASN A 311 22.35 -3.37 -30.06
N THR A 312 22.77 -2.35 -29.30
CA THR A 312 21.86 -1.38 -28.68
C THR A 312 21.27 -0.41 -29.70
N SER A 313 22.04 -0.01 -30.71
CA SER A 313 21.55 0.85 -31.80
C SER A 313 20.42 0.17 -32.57
N ARG A 314 20.60 -1.12 -32.92
CA ARG A 314 19.58 -1.89 -33.63
C ARG A 314 18.35 -2.15 -32.75
N SER A 315 18.54 -2.40 -31.44
CA SER A 315 17.42 -2.50 -30.49
C SER A 315 16.58 -1.24 -30.49
N LYS A 316 17.22 -0.08 -30.35
CA LYS A 316 16.53 1.21 -30.36
C LYS A 316 15.74 1.40 -31.66
N SER A 317 16.36 1.15 -32.82
CA SER A 317 15.66 1.27 -34.11
C SER A 317 14.46 0.34 -34.21
N PHE A 318 14.54 -0.90 -33.69
CA PHE A 318 13.38 -1.79 -33.65
C PHE A 318 12.25 -1.29 -32.76
N PHE A 319 12.56 -0.69 -31.61
CA PHE A 319 11.53 -0.11 -30.76
C PHE A 319 10.91 1.14 -31.40
N GLU A 320 11.72 2.02 -31.97
CA GLU A 320 11.23 3.20 -32.69
C GLU A 320 10.32 2.78 -33.87
N GLU A 321 10.71 1.75 -34.60
CA GLU A 321 9.92 1.19 -35.70
C GLU A 321 8.62 0.54 -35.21
N ALA A 322 8.68 -0.27 -34.15
CA ALA A 322 7.48 -0.87 -33.55
C ALA A 322 6.49 0.20 -33.07
N TRP A 323 6.99 1.29 -32.48
CA TRP A 323 6.18 2.45 -32.12
C TRP A 323 5.57 3.13 -33.35
N ARG A 324 6.36 3.35 -34.42
CA ARG A 324 5.91 3.92 -35.70
C ARG A 324 4.82 3.08 -36.37
N LEU A 325 4.84 1.76 -36.13
CA LEU A 325 3.82 0.82 -36.58
C LEU A 325 2.58 0.74 -35.65
N GLY A 326 2.57 1.51 -34.56
CA GLY A 326 1.42 1.66 -33.66
C GLY A 326 1.43 0.72 -32.44
N ASP A 327 2.55 0.05 -32.14
CA ASP A 327 2.67 -0.80 -30.95
C ASP A 327 3.06 0.04 -29.73
N SER A 328 2.10 0.29 -28.85
CA SER A 328 2.28 1.17 -27.70
C SER A 328 3.30 0.66 -26.68
N ARG A 329 3.54 -0.66 -26.63
CA ARG A 329 4.54 -1.30 -25.73
C ARG A 329 5.96 -0.87 -26.05
N ALA A 330 6.21 -0.46 -27.29
CA ALA A 330 7.51 0.02 -27.70
C ALA A 330 7.89 1.34 -26.99
N ALA A 331 6.91 2.20 -26.67
CA ALA A 331 7.16 3.41 -25.89
C ALA A 331 7.61 3.10 -24.46
N ALA A 332 6.98 2.14 -23.77
CA ALA A 332 7.46 1.67 -22.47
C ALA A 332 8.90 1.13 -22.55
N THR A 333 9.19 0.35 -23.59
CA THR A 333 10.52 -0.24 -23.80
C THR A 333 11.59 0.83 -24.06
N LEU A 334 11.27 1.85 -24.87
CA LEU A 334 12.16 3.00 -25.10
C LEU A 334 12.34 3.83 -23.83
N GLY A 335 11.25 4.09 -23.10
CA GLY A 335 11.30 4.77 -21.80
C GLY A 335 12.26 4.08 -20.84
N GLU A 336 12.14 2.75 -20.72
CA GLU A 336 13.00 1.95 -19.85
C GLU A 336 14.46 1.94 -20.32
N MET A 337 14.70 1.89 -21.63
CA MET A 337 16.04 1.96 -22.22
C MET A 337 16.75 3.26 -21.81
N TYR A 338 16.07 4.40 -21.89
CA TYR A 338 16.59 5.70 -21.46
C TYR A 338 16.69 5.84 -19.95
N ARG A 339 15.74 5.31 -19.18
CA ARG A 339 15.74 5.37 -17.72
C ARG A 339 16.85 4.55 -17.07
N LYS A 340 17.30 3.47 -17.72
CA LYS A 340 18.40 2.61 -17.26
C LYS A 340 19.74 2.93 -17.93
N GLY A 341 19.74 3.75 -18.96
CA GLY A 341 20.92 3.94 -19.82
C GLY A 341 21.37 2.64 -20.52
N ASP A 342 20.46 1.72 -20.83
CA ASP A 342 20.80 0.42 -21.44
C ASP A 342 21.06 0.59 -22.94
N GLY A 343 22.26 1.06 -23.29
CA GLY A 343 22.68 1.26 -24.67
C GLY A 343 22.41 2.64 -25.26
N VAL A 344 21.90 3.55 -24.44
CA VAL A 344 21.85 5.00 -24.62
C VAL A 344 22.38 5.66 -23.35
N LEU A 345 22.69 6.96 -23.38
CA LEU A 345 22.96 7.68 -22.13
C LEU A 345 21.69 7.66 -21.27
N GLU A 346 21.85 7.39 -19.98
CA GLU A 346 20.75 7.50 -19.02
C GLU A 346 20.20 8.93 -19.04
N ASP A 347 18.90 9.05 -19.32
CA ASP A 347 18.23 10.34 -19.47
C ASP A 347 16.76 10.21 -19.07
N ASP A 348 16.46 10.56 -17.82
CA ASP A 348 15.10 10.53 -17.29
C ASP A 348 14.16 11.50 -18.04
N ALA A 349 14.66 12.59 -18.63
CA ALA A 349 13.82 13.56 -19.36
C ALA A 349 13.35 12.99 -20.71
N ILE A 350 14.19 12.20 -21.39
CA ILE A 350 13.77 11.45 -22.57
C ILE A 350 12.90 10.26 -22.16
N ALA A 351 13.23 9.56 -21.08
CA ALA A 351 12.45 8.44 -20.59
C ALA A 351 11.00 8.83 -20.29
N ILE A 352 10.80 9.92 -19.54
CA ILE A 352 9.46 10.39 -19.17
C ILE A 352 8.66 10.85 -20.40
N ASP A 353 9.30 11.38 -21.45
CA ASP A 353 8.63 11.71 -22.71
C ASP A 353 8.08 10.46 -23.42
N TRP A 354 8.86 9.36 -23.44
CA TRP A 354 8.42 8.08 -23.97
C TRP A 354 7.29 7.46 -23.15
N TYR A 355 7.40 7.44 -21.82
CA TYR A 355 6.30 6.97 -20.98
C TYR A 355 5.04 7.83 -21.13
N ARG A 356 5.17 9.15 -21.29
CA ARG A 356 4.03 10.01 -21.61
C ARG A 356 3.34 9.58 -22.91
N LYS A 357 4.12 9.36 -23.98
CA LYS A 357 3.57 8.91 -25.28
C LYS A 357 2.85 7.56 -25.15
N GLY A 358 3.49 6.59 -24.48
CA GLY A 358 2.88 5.28 -24.24
C GLY A 358 1.61 5.37 -23.38
N ALA A 359 1.61 6.22 -22.35
CA ALA A 359 0.46 6.41 -21.48
C ALA A 359 -0.75 6.98 -22.23
N HIS A 360 -0.54 7.98 -23.09
CA HIS A 360 -1.60 8.50 -23.98
C HIS A 360 -2.06 7.47 -25.03
N ALA A 361 -1.20 6.52 -25.40
CA ALA A 361 -1.57 5.40 -26.26
C ALA A 361 -2.29 4.26 -25.50
N GLY A 362 -2.44 4.36 -24.18
CA GLY A 362 -3.12 3.38 -23.34
C GLY A 362 -2.24 2.21 -22.90
N ASP A 363 -0.91 2.32 -23.01
CA ASP A 363 0.00 1.27 -22.56
C ASP A 363 0.06 1.20 -21.01
N PRO A 364 -0.29 0.05 -20.39
CA PRO A 364 -0.39 -0.04 -18.93
C PRO A 364 0.91 0.21 -18.17
N GLU A 365 2.05 -0.23 -18.71
CA GLU A 365 3.36 0.01 -18.08
C GLU A 365 3.70 1.50 -18.15
N SER A 366 3.48 2.13 -19.30
CA SER A 366 3.71 3.55 -19.49
C SER A 366 2.82 4.43 -18.61
N ILE A 367 1.55 4.08 -18.43
CA ILE A 367 0.63 4.77 -17.50
C ILE A 367 1.21 4.78 -16.09
N PHE A 368 1.68 3.62 -15.61
CA PHE A 368 2.28 3.49 -14.29
C PHE A 368 3.57 4.31 -14.17
N TYR A 369 4.53 4.12 -15.09
CA TYR A 369 5.83 4.78 -15.02
C TYR A 369 5.72 6.29 -15.21
N TYR A 370 4.82 6.77 -16.07
CA TYR A 370 4.59 8.20 -16.22
C TYR A 370 4.03 8.81 -14.93
N GLY A 371 3.07 8.13 -14.27
CA GLY A 371 2.58 8.55 -12.97
C GLY A 371 3.68 8.58 -11.91
N TRP A 372 4.48 7.51 -11.82
CA TRP A 372 5.57 7.40 -10.86
C TRP A 372 6.69 8.42 -11.07
N MET A 373 7.09 8.70 -12.30
CA MET A 373 8.10 9.72 -12.58
C MET A 373 7.61 11.12 -12.23
N ASN A 374 6.31 11.42 -12.43
CA ASN A 374 5.70 12.67 -11.96
C ASN A 374 5.65 12.74 -10.43
N GLU A 375 5.30 11.66 -9.74
CA GLU A 375 5.29 11.60 -8.26
C GLU A 375 6.71 11.81 -7.69
N ALA A 376 7.70 11.17 -8.28
CA ALA A 376 9.09 11.22 -7.83
C ALA A 376 9.84 12.48 -8.30
N GLY A 377 9.36 13.18 -9.32
CA GLY A 377 10.08 14.27 -9.97
C GLY A 377 11.33 13.80 -10.71
N LYS A 378 11.25 12.65 -11.39
CA LYS A 378 12.35 12.11 -12.22
C LYS A 378 12.18 12.57 -13.66
N GLY A 379 13.20 13.22 -14.22
CA GLY A 379 13.14 13.78 -15.59
C GLY A 379 12.18 14.96 -15.76
N THR A 380 11.50 15.37 -14.68
CA THR A 380 10.54 16.47 -14.61
C THR A 380 10.48 17.01 -13.18
N ASN A 381 9.84 18.15 -12.96
CA ASN A 381 9.53 18.60 -11.60
C ASN A 381 8.46 17.71 -10.97
N LYS A 382 8.57 17.42 -9.66
CA LYS A 382 7.56 16.67 -8.90
C LYS A 382 6.17 17.28 -9.13
N ASN A 383 5.26 16.48 -9.65
CA ASN A 383 3.88 16.85 -9.98
C ASN A 383 2.89 15.77 -9.51
N PRO A 384 2.55 15.74 -8.21
CA PRO A 384 1.67 14.72 -7.64
C PRO A 384 0.24 14.78 -8.18
N LYS A 385 -0.21 15.93 -8.70
CA LYS A 385 -1.51 16.05 -9.36
C LYS A 385 -1.57 15.32 -10.70
N GLU A 386 -0.48 15.38 -11.47
CA GLU A 386 -0.39 14.61 -12.71
C GLU A 386 -0.26 13.11 -12.41
N ALA A 387 0.54 12.76 -11.39
CA ALA A 387 0.63 11.39 -10.91
C ALA A 387 -0.74 10.81 -10.52
N GLU A 388 -1.54 11.56 -9.76
CA GLU A 388 -2.91 11.18 -9.37
C GLU A 388 -3.78 10.85 -10.59
N ARG A 389 -3.76 11.69 -11.63
CA ARG A 389 -4.55 11.48 -12.86
C ARG A 389 -4.18 10.17 -13.54
N TRP A 390 -2.89 9.91 -13.74
CA TRP A 390 -2.45 8.69 -14.45
C TRP A 390 -2.57 7.44 -13.61
N TYR A 391 -2.30 7.52 -12.31
CA TYR A 391 -2.60 6.41 -11.41
C TYR A 391 -4.09 6.10 -11.37
N ARG A 392 -4.98 7.11 -11.42
CA ARG A 392 -6.43 6.90 -11.54
C ARG A 392 -6.80 6.15 -12.81
N VAL A 393 -6.27 6.57 -13.96
CA VAL A 393 -6.51 5.86 -15.24
C VAL A 393 -6.08 4.38 -15.13
N GLY A 394 -4.89 4.12 -14.60
CA GLY A 394 -4.42 2.74 -14.40
C GLY A 394 -5.24 1.96 -13.36
N ALA A 395 -5.65 2.62 -12.28
CA ALA A 395 -6.42 1.99 -11.21
C ALA A 395 -7.84 1.61 -11.65
N GLU A 396 -8.47 2.47 -12.45
CA GLU A 396 -9.77 2.24 -13.07
C GLU A 396 -9.72 1.14 -14.14
N SER A 397 -8.57 0.93 -14.78
CA SER A 397 -8.34 -0.21 -15.67
C SER A 397 -7.96 -1.51 -14.95
N GLY A 398 -8.03 -1.55 -13.61
CA GLY A 398 -7.71 -2.74 -12.81
C GLY A 398 -6.22 -2.97 -12.57
N ASN A 399 -5.32 -2.00 -12.86
CA ASN A 399 -3.90 -2.15 -12.53
C ASN A 399 -3.70 -2.04 -11.03
N THR A 400 -3.40 -3.17 -10.39
CA THR A 400 -3.22 -3.30 -8.94
C THR A 400 -2.10 -2.41 -8.39
N VAL A 401 -1.01 -2.22 -9.13
CA VAL A 401 0.10 -1.37 -8.70
C VAL A 401 -0.34 0.11 -8.70
N ALA A 402 -1.08 0.54 -9.72
CA ALA A 402 -1.63 1.89 -9.78
C ALA A 402 -2.66 2.13 -8.67
N GLN A 403 -3.51 1.15 -8.35
CA GLN A 403 -4.44 1.20 -7.22
C GLN A 403 -3.69 1.42 -5.89
N VAL A 404 -2.61 0.66 -5.64
CA VAL A 404 -1.79 0.81 -4.44
C VAL A 404 -1.15 2.21 -4.36
N ARG A 405 -0.57 2.69 -5.46
CA ARG A 405 0.06 4.01 -5.52
C ARG A 405 -0.94 5.14 -5.29
N LEU A 406 -2.09 5.09 -5.96
CA LEU A 406 -3.17 6.06 -5.80
C LEU A 406 -3.70 6.09 -4.37
N GLY A 407 -3.92 4.91 -3.80
CA GLY A 407 -4.34 4.76 -2.41
C GLY A 407 -3.38 5.46 -1.45
N ARG A 408 -2.07 5.14 -1.54
CA ARG A 408 -1.02 5.76 -0.72
C ARG A 408 -0.93 7.27 -0.92
N LEU A 409 -1.06 7.75 -2.16
CA LEU A 409 -1.01 9.17 -2.48
C LEU A 409 -2.14 9.94 -1.77
N TYR A 410 -3.36 9.40 -1.78
CA TYR A 410 -4.50 9.97 -1.05
C TYR A 410 -4.35 9.93 0.47
N LEU A 411 -3.83 8.82 1.02
CA LEU A 411 -3.63 8.67 2.46
C LEU A 411 -2.61 9.68 3.00
N ARG A 412 -1.53 9.92 2.25
CA ARG A 412 -0.48 10.86 2.66
C ARG A 412 -0.84 12.32 2.36
N GLY A 413 -1.56 12.58 1.27
CA GLY A 413 -1.89 13.95 0.83
C GLY A 413 -0.66 14.74 0.37
N GLU A 414 0.36 14.06 -0.19
CA GLU A 414 1.56 14.72 -0.68
C GLU A 414 1.29 15.44 -2.01
N GLY A 415 1.05 16.75 -1.97
CA GLY A 415 0.79 17.57 -3.16
C GLY A 415 -0.62 17.44 -3.75
N ILE A 416 -1.48 16.63 -3.13
CA ILE A 416 -2.92 16.56 -3.35
C ILE A 416 -3.65 16.59 -1.99
N PRO A 417 -4.94 16.99 -1.92
CA PRO A 417 -5.68 16.94 -0.66
C PRO A 417 -5.73 15.51 -0.09
N ARG A 418 -5.39 15.37 1.20
CA ARG A 418 -5.50 14.09 1.92
C ARG A 418 -6.96 13.62 1.92
N ASN A 419 -7.16 12.35 1.57
CA ASN A 419 -8.49 11.73 1.56
C ASN A 419 -8.36 10.27 2.02
N GLY A 420 -8.62 10.04 3.31
CA GLY A 420 -8.57 8.71 3.92
C GLY A 420 -9.51 7.71 3.25
N THR A 421 -10.73 8.15 2.92
CA THR A 421 -11.77 7.31 2.33
C THR A 421 -11.39 6.82 0.94
N GLU A 422 -10.96 7.72 0.04
CA GLU A 422 -10.47 7.31 -1.28
C GLU A 422 -9.20 6.46 -1.18
N GLY A 423 -8.30 6.84 -0.26
CA GLY A 423 -7.08 6.10 0.00
C GLY A 423 -7.32 4.63 0.34
N VAL A 424 -8.19 4.38 1.33
CA VAL A 424 -8.59 3.03 1.73
C VAL A 424 -9.38 2.33 0.61
N ARG A 425 -10.28 3.03 -0.08
CA ARG A 425 -11.07 2.45 -1.19
C ARG A 425 -10.18 1.86 -2.29
N TRP A 426 -9.15 2.58 -2.71
CA TRP A 426 -8.23 2.08 -3.74
C TRP A 426 -7.33 0.96 -3.24
N LEU A 427 -6.88 1.00 -1.98
CA LEU A 427 -6.17 -0.13 -1.39
C LEU A 427 -7.06 -1.38 -1.29
N MET A 428 -8.34 -1.23 -0.93
CA MET A 428 -9.30 -2.34 -0.90
C MET A 428 -9.53 -2.94 -2.30
N ALA A 429 -9.64 -2.11 -3.34
CA ALA A 429 -9.74 -2.62 -4.72
C ALA A 429 -8.52 -3.48 -5.12
N ALA A 430 -7.32 -3.10 -4.66
CA ALA A 430 -6.12 -3.90 -4.87
C ALA A 430 -6.10 -5.19 -4.02
N VAL A 431 -6.66 -5.16 -2.81
CA VAL A 431 -6.87 -6.36 -1.97
C VAL A 431 -7.82 -7.35 -2.65
N ASP A 432 -8.89 -6.88 -3.29
CA ASP A 432 -9.83 -7.74 -4.02
C ASP A 432 -9.16 -8.46 -5.20
N SER A 433 -8.04 -7.90 -5.70
CA SER A 433 -7.17 -8.53 -6.71
C SER A 433 -6.06 -9.41 -6.11
N GLY A 434 -6.07 -9.66 -4.79
CA GLY A 434 -5.10 -10.49 -4.09
C GLY A 434 -3.78 -9.78 -3.73
N SER A 435 -3.72 -8.45 -3.76
CA SER A 435 -2.48 -7.71 -3.49
C SER A 435 -2.05 -7.76 -2.03
N THR A 436 -0.99 -8.51 -1.74
CA THR A 436 -0.34 -8.47 -0.42
C THR A 436 0.30 -7.13 -0.12
N GLU A 437 0.79 -6.39 -1.13
CA GLU A 437 1.31 -5.03 -0.95
C GLU A 437 0.22 -4.05 -0.47
N ALA A 438 -1.00 -4.19 -0.98
CA ALA A 438 -2.14 -3.39 -0.52
C ALA A 438 -2.51 -3.72 0.94
N MET A 439 -2.54 -5.01 1.29
CA MET A 439 -2.77 -5.46 2.67
C MET A 439 -1.70 -4.90 3.63
N MET A 440 -0.42 -4.99 3.26
CA MET A 440 0.68 -4.38 4.01
C MET A 440 0.49 -2.87 4.16
N SER A 441 0.07 -2.20 3.08
CA SER A 441 -0.18 -0.76 3.10
C SER A 441 -1.32 -0.39 4.05
N LEU A 442 -2.42 -1.16 4.07
CA LEU A 442 -3.51 -0.97 5.02
C LEU A 442 -3.04 -1.21 6.46
N GLY A 443 -2.23 -2.25 6.68
CA GLY A 443 -1.60 -2.51 7.97
C GLY A 443 -0.83 -1.30 8.49
N THR A 444 0.10 -0.77 7.69
CA THR A 444 0.89 0.43 8.05
C THR A 444 0.00 1.67 8.24
N THR A 445 -1.04 1.79 7.41
CA THR A 445 -1.98 2.92 7.44
C THR A 445 -2.71 2.99 8.77
N PHE A 446 -3.29 1.88 9.24
CA PHE A 446 -3.98 1.81 10.51
C PHE A 446 -3.01 1.82 11.70
N GLN A 447 -1.86 1.13 11.61
CA GLN A 447 -0.83 1.10 12.65
C GLN A 447 -0.38 2.51 13.06
N HIS A 448 -0.22 3.41 12.09
CA HIS A 448 0.31 4.75 12.33
C HIS A 448 -0.69 5.89 12.14
N GLY A 449 -1.94 5.61 11.74
CA GLY A 449 -2.95 6.67 11.47
C GLY A 449 -2.62 7.54 10.25
N ILE A 450 -2.00 6.96 9.23
CA ILE A 450 -1.72 7.66 7.96
C ILE A 450 -3.03 7.70 7.18
N GLY A 451 -3.50 8.86 6.73
CA GLY A 451 -4.81 8.95 6.07
C GLY A 451 -6.05 8.76 6.98
N VAL A 452 -5.93 8.01 8.08
CA VAL A 452 -7.05 7.49 8.91
C VAL A 452 -6.83 7.69 10.40
N ILE A 453 -7.82 7.33 11.23
CA ILE A 453 -7.66 7.26 12.69
C ILE A 453 -6.74 6.08 13.02
N LYS A 454 -5.70 6.31 13.82
CA LYS A 454 -4.76 5.27 14.27
C LYS A 454 -5.53 4.15 14.97
N ASN A 455 -5.32 2.91 14.52
CA ASN A 455 -5.92 1.70 15.06
C ASN A 455 -4.92 0.53 14.89
N PRO A 456 -4.02 0.32 15.87
CA PRO A 456 -3.01 -0.74 15.81
C PRO A 456 -3.62 -2.15 15.67
N ASP A 457 -4.74 -2.42 16.33
CA ASP A 457 -5.42 -3.73 16.25
C ASP A 457 -5.89 -4.04 14.81
N GLU A 458 -6.47 -3.03 14.13
CA GLU A 458 -6.81 -3.15 12.72
C GLU A 458 -5.56 -3.28 11.84
N GLY A 459 -4.49 -2.55 12.17
CA GLY A 459 -3.19 -2.68 11.53
C GLY A 459 -2.67 -4.11 11.57
N PHE A 460 -2.67 -4.71 12.76
CA PHE A 460 -2.30 -6.11 12.99
C PHE A 460 -3.17 -7.07 12.16
N ARG A 461 -4.49 -6.89 12.13
CA ARG A 461 -5.39 -7.71 11.29
C ARG A 461 -5.01 -7.68 9.81
N TRP A 462 -4.63 -6.52 9.28
CA TRP A 462 -4.20 -6.42 7.88
C TRP A 462 -2.85 -7.08 7.61
N PHE A 463 -1.89 -6.95 8.54
CA PHE A 463 -0.61 -7.67 8.43
C PHE A 463 -0.80 -9.19 8.53
N MET A 464 -1.69 -9.67 9.39
CA MET A 464 -2.09 -11.09 9.47
C MET A 464 -2.66 -11.58 8.15
N ARG A 465 -3.59 -10.83 7.53
CA ARG A 465 -4.13 -11.19 6.21
C ARG A 465 -3.05 -11.25 5.13
N ALA A 466 -2.08 -10.33 5.16
CA ALA A 466 -0.94 -10.37 4.25
C ALA A 466 -0.09 -11.63 4.48
N ALA A 467 0.19 -11.99 5.73
CA ALA A 467 0.94 -13.19 6.10
C ALA A 467 0.24 -14.48 5.67
N GLU A 468 -1.08 -14.58 5.89
CA GLU A 468 -1.92 -15.70 5.47
C GLU A 468 -2.00 -15.83 3.95
N ALA A 469 -2.00 -14.71 3.22
CA ALA A 469 -1.88 -14.67 1.76
C ALA A 469 -0.44 -14.95 1.25
N GLY A 470 0.49 -15.31 2.13
CA GLY A 470 1.84 -15.72 1.77
C GLY A 470 2.85 -14.59 1.65
N SER A 471 2.59 -13.39 2.20
CA SER A 471 3.57 -12.30 2.25
C SER A 471 4.63 -12.54 3.32
N ALA A 472 5.90 -12.70 2.93
CA ALA A 472 7.00 -12.82 3.88
C ALA A 472 7.18 -11.53 4.71
N ASP A 473 6.90 -10.36 4.13
CA ASP A 473 6.92 -9.09 4.88
C ASP A 473 5.75 -8.98 5.86
N GLY A 474 4.60 -9.57 5.53
CA GLY A 474 3.47 -9.70 6.45
C GLY A 474 3.81 -10.59 7.63
N GLU A 475 4.43 -11.75 7.37
CA GLU A 475 4.91 -12.69 8.39
C GLU A 475 5.90 -12.02 9.35
N SER A 476 6.87 -11.26 8.81
CA SER A 476 7.83 -10.49 9.61
C SER A 476 7.17 -9.41 10.47
N MET A 477 6.20 -8.67 9.92
CA MET A 477 5.53 -7.60 10.64
C MET A 477 4.64 -8.15 11.77
N VAL A 478 3.93 -9.25 11.52
CA VAL A 478 3.18 -9.97 12.54
C VAL A 478 4.11 -10.41 13.68
N ALA A 479 5.27 -10.96 13.35
CA ALA A 479 6.27 -11.35 14.35
C ALA A 479 6.75 -10.16 15.18
N GLU A 480 7.04 -9.02 14.54
CA GLU A 480 7.48 -7.81 15.24
C GLU A 480 6.42 -7.28 16.20
N LEU A 481 5.15 -7.22 15.77
CA LEU A 481 4.05 -6.71 16.58
C LEU A 481 3.73 -7.62 17.76
N LEU A 482 3.72 -8.95 17.57
CA LEU A 482 3.57 -9.92 18.65
C LEU A 482 4.73 -9.88 19.66
N TYR A 483 5.95 -9.64 19.18
CA TYR A 483 7.11 -9.51 20.06
C TYR A 483 7.03 -8.27 20.95
N ARG A 484 6.48 -7.16 20.42
CA ARG A 484 6.35 -5.88 21.15
C ARG A 484 5.05 -5.75 21.95
N GLY A 485 4.01 -6.49 21.58
CA GLY A 485 2.65 -6.28 22.09
C GLY A 485 2.02 -4.98 21.57
N ASP A 486 2.31 -4.57 20.33
CA ASP A 486 1.78 -3.32 19.74
C ASP A 486 0.55 -3.63 18.87
N GLY A 487 -0.64 -3.29 19.35
CA GLY A 487 -1.92 -3.63 18.68
C GLY A 487 -2.33 -5.11 18.80
N VAL A 488 -1.62 -5.87 19.63
CA VAL A 488 -1.88 -7.28 19.93
C VAL A 488 -1.25 -7.61 21.28
N GLU A 489 -1.74 -8.65 21.96
CA GLU A 489 -1.11 -9.15 23.18
C GLU A 489 0.31 -9.66 22.88
N LEU A 490 1.27 -9.34 23.77
CA LEU A 490 2.65 -9.77 23.64
C LEU A 490 2.73 -11.30 23.70
N ASN A 491 3.29 -11.90 22.65
CA ASN A 491 3.50 -13.35 22.57
C ASN A 491 4.80 -13.67 21.83
N GLN A 492 5.85 -13.90 22.60
CA GLN A 492 7.19 -14.15 22.04
C GLN A 492 7.30 -15.50 21.32
N GLU A 493 6.59 -16.54 21.78
CA GLU A 493 6.61 -17.86 21.13
C GLU A 493 5.93 -17.83 19.77
N GLU A 494 4.81 -17.13 19.66
CA GLU A 494 4.13 -16.96 18.38
C GLU A 494 4.90 -16.02 17.45
N ALA A 495 5.49 -14.94 17.99
CA ALA A 495 6.40 -14.08 17.25
C ALA A 495 7.55 -14.88 16.63
N ALA A 496 8.20 -15.76 17.41
CA ALA A 496 9.27 -16.61 16.93
C ALA A 496 8.82 -17.57 15.82
N ARG A 497 7.61 -18.14 15.92
CA ARG A 497 7.06 -19.03 14.87
C ARG A 497 6.84 -18.29 13.54
N TRP A 498 6.25 -17.09 13.59
CA TRP A 498 6.05 -16.27 12.39
C TRP A 498 7.38 -15.76 11.81
N CYS A 499 8.30 -15.35 12.67
CA CYS A 499 9.63 -14.90 12.28
C CYS A 499 10.42 -16.03 11.60
N MET A 500 10.35 -17.26 12.13
CA MET A 500 11.00 -18.42 11.52
C MET A 500 10.47 -18.68 10.11
N LYS A 501 9.14 -18.64 9.93
CA LYS A 501 8.51 -18.85 8.62
C LYS A 501 8.98 -17.84 7.57
N ALA A 502 9.08 -16.56 7.94
CA ALA A 502 9.62 -15.52 7.06
C ALA A 502 11.12 -15.71 6.79
N ALA A 503 11.90 -16.06 7.81
CA ALA A 503 13.34 -16.24 7.74
C ALA A 503 13.75 -17.42 6.82
N GLU A 504 13.03 -18.55 6.91
CA GLU A 504 13.21 -19.73 6.05
C GLU A 504 12.95 -19.42 4.57
N ARG A 505 12.10 -18.42 4.29
CA ARG A 505 11.81 -17.93 2.94
C ARG A 505 12.82 -16.89 2.44
N GLY A 506 13.86 -16.62 3.21
CA GLY A 506 14.94 -15.71 2.82
C GLY A 506 14.75 -14.25 3.23
N GLN A 507 13.69 -13.90 3.96
CA GLN A 507 13.42 -12.51 4.32
C GLN A 507 14.49 -11.99 5.29
N ALA A 508 15.28 -11.00 4.87
CA ALA A 508 16.51 -10.62 5.55
C ALA A 508 16.29 -10.05 6.96
N PHE A 509 15.25 -9.24 7.16
CA PHE A 509 14.89 -8.69 8.48
C PHE A 509 14.50 -9.79 9.48
N ALA A 510 13.68 -10.77 9.06
CA ALA A 510 13.29 -11.91 9.87
C ALA A 510 14.48 -12.82 10.20
N GLN A 511 15.42 -13.00 9.28
CA GLN A 511 16.68 -13.69 9.58
C GLN A 511 17.48 -12.96 10.65
N GLY A 512 17.57 -11.62 10.59
CA GLY A 512 18.24 -10.81 11.60
C GLY A 512 17.52 -10.88 12.96
N MET A 513 16.18 -10.86 12.94
CA MET A 513 15.34 -11.02 14.12
C MET A 513 15.48 -12.42 14.72
N MET A 514 15.55 -13.50 13.92
CA MET A 514 15.87 -14.83 14.44
C MET A 514 17.23 -14.88 15.11
N GLY A 515 18.23 -14.20 14.53
CA GLY A 515 19.54 -13.99 15.17
C GLY A 515 19.41 -13.39 16.57
N PHE A 516 18.59 -12.35 16.71
CA PHE A 516 18.29 -11.72 17.99
C PHE A 516 17.51 -12.63 18.95
N LEU A 517 16.48 -13.34 18.49
CA LEU A 517 15.65 -14.22 19.32
C LEU A 517 16.47 -15.40 19.88
N TYR A 518 17.31 -16.03 19.05
CA TYR A 518 18.22 -17.08 19.52
C TYR A 518 19.30 -16.57 20.47
N THR A 519 19.74 -15.32 20.29
CA THR A 519 20.73 -14.69 21.18
C THR A 519 20.16 -14.41 22.57
N THR A 520 18.88 -14.02 22.64
CA THR A 520 18.21 -13.61 23.87
C THR A 520 17.41 -14.72 24.54
N GLY A 521 17.09 -15.78 23.81
CA GLY A 521 16.18 -16.83 24.26
C GLY A 521 14.70 -16.40 24.27
N ALA A 522 14.35 -15.34 23.54
CA ALA A 522 12.99 -14.82 23.52
C ALA A 522 12.12 -15.67 22.57
N GLY A 523 11.17 -16.43 23.12
CA GLY A 523 10.26 -17.29 22.35
C GLY A 523 10.90 -18.54 21.74
N VAL A 524 12.22 -18.69 21.84
CA VAL A 524 13.00 -19.87 21.43
C VAL A 524 14.09 -20.16 22.46
N PRO A 525 14.55 -21.42 22.60
CA PRO A 525 15.73 -21.71 23.42
C PRO A 525 16.95 -20.94 22.92
N GLN A 526 17.71 -20.35 23.85
CA GLN A 526 18.93 -19.62 23.49
C GLN A 526 19.91 -20.55 22.77
N ASN A 527 20.47 -20.09 21.64
CA ASN A 527 21.42 -20.84 20.84
C ASN A 527 22.34 -19.90 20.05
N ASP A 528 23.58 -19.76 20.52
CA ASP A 528 24.54 -18.83 19.94
C ASP A 528 25.01 -19.26 18.52
N ASP A 529 25.04 -20.55 18.21
CA ASP A 529 25.42 -21.06 16.87
C ASP A 529 24.34 -20.72 15.83
N GLU A 530 23.07 -20.95 16.17
CA GLU A 530 21.94 -20.54 15.31
C GLU A 530 21.87 -19.02 15.21
N ALA A 531 22.07 -18.28 16.31
CA ALA A 531 22.13 -16.84 16.29
C ALA A 531 23.16 -16.29 15.29
N PHE A 532 24.39 -16.83 15.31
CA PHE A 532 25.44 -16.45 14.37
C PHE A 532 25.05 -16.76 12.92
N LYS A 533 24.53 -17.96 12.67
CA LYS A 533 24.12 -18.42 11.33
C LYS A 533 23.02 -17.54 10.72
N TRP A 534 21.94 -17.28 11.46
CA TRP A 534 20.83 -16.44 11.00
C TRP A 534 21.26 -14.99 10.77
N SER A 535 22.07 -14.44 11.68
CA SER A 535 22.62 -13.08 11.55
C SER A 535 23.55 -12.94 10.34
N GLN A 536 24.34 -13.97 10.05
CA GLN A 536 25.19 -14.00 8.85
C GLN A 536 24.36 -14.00 7.56
N MET A 537 23.31 -14.82 7.48
CA MET A 537 22.42 -14.83 6.29
C MET A 537 21.76 -13.47 6.06
N SER A 538 21.27 -12.84 7.14
CA SER A 538 20.70 -11.49 7.10
C SER A 538 21.71 -10.41 6.67
N ALA A 539 22.91 -10.42 7.27
CA ALA A 539 23.97 -9.45 6.96
C ALA A 539 24.48 -9.54 5.51
N LEU A 540 24.54 -10.75 4.94
CA LEU A 540 24.93 -10.98 3.54
C LEU A 540 23.92 -10.40 2.54
N GLN A 541 22.66 -10.22 2.95
CA GLN A 541 21.62 -9.53 2.19
C GLN A 541 21.58 -8.02 2.46
N GLU A 542 22.62 -7.50 3.13
CA GLU A 542 22.78 -6.09 3.49
C GLU A 542 21.75 -5.54 4.49
N ASP A 543 21.05 -6.41 5.22
CA ASP A 543 20.16 -5.97 6.30
C ASP A 543 20.95 -5.38 7.47
N ASN A 544 20.56 -4.17 7.89
CA ASN A 544 21.31 -3.42 8.89
C ASN A 544 21.19 -4.03 10.30
N GLY A 545 20.05 -4.66 10.62
CA GLY A 545 19.82 -5.35 11.88
C GLY A 545 20.62 -6.65 11.97
N GLY A 546 20.68 -7.40 10.87
CA GLY A 546 21.54 -8.58 10.71
C GLY A 546 23.02 -8.24 10.81
N GLN A 547 23.48 -7.17 10.17
CA GLN A 547 24.87 -6.70 10.29
C GLN A 547 25.22 -6.31 11.73
N TRP A 548 24.31 -5.62 12.43
CA TRP A 548 24.48 -5.28 13.85
C TRP A 548 24.57 -6.55 14.70
N MET A 549 23.65 -7.50 14.53
CA MET A 549 23.66 -8.75 15.30
C MET A 549 24.89 -9.60 15.02
N LEU A 550 25.32 -9.70 13.76
CA LEU A 550 26.56 -10.39 13.40
C LEU A 550 27.78 -9.75 14.05
N ALA A 551 27.79 -8.42 14.17
CA ALA A 551 28.84 -7.74 14.91
C ALA A 551 28.79 -8.05 16.41
N GLU A 552 27.62 -8.11 17.04
CA GLU A 552 27.48 -8.55 18.43
C GLU A 552 28.02 -9.98 18.62
N CYS A 553 27.74 -10.89 17.68
CA CYS A 553 28.31 -12.24 17.71
C CYS A 553 29.84 -12.21 17.71
N TYR A 554 30.47 -11.38 16.87
CA TYR A 554 31.93 -11.24 16.84
C TYR A 554 32.51 -10.51 18.06
N LEU A 555 31.82 -9.53 18.65
CA LEU A 555 32.29 -8.85 19.88
C LEU A 555 32.34 -9.82 21.06
N TRP A 556 31.29 -10.62 21.20
CA TRP A 556 31.11 -11.47 22.37
C TRP A 556 31.58 -12.92 22.16
N GLY A 557 31.85 -13.33 20.92
CA GLY A 557 32.21 -14.69 20.57
C GLY A 557 31.02 -15.65 20.67
N ARG A 558 29.82 -15.19 20.26
CA ARG A 558 28.59 -16.00 20.24
C ARG A 558 28.50 -16.75 18.91
N GLY A 559 28.61 -18.08 18.95
CA GLY A 559 28.59 -18.95 17.77
C GLY A 559 29.83 -18.81 16.88
N THR A 560 30.85 -18.08 17.34
CA THR A 560 32.09 -17.81 16.63
C THR A 560 33.20 -17.37 17.59
N SER A 561 34.43 -17.30 17.10
CA SER A 561 35.54 -16.72 17.88
C SER A 561 35.42 -15.20 17.96
N LYS A 562 35.78 -14.62 19.10
CA LYS A 562 35.84 -13.15 19.26
C LYS A 562 36.76 -12.53 18.20
N ASP A 563 36.25 -11.51 17.52
CA ASP A 563 36.94 -10.78 16.45
C ASP A 563 36.43 -9.34 16.40
N ALA A 564 36.99 -8.49 17.27
CA ALA A 564 36.54 -7.10 17.41
C ALA A 564 36.83 -6.24 16.17
N ALA A 565 37.81 -6.61 15.34
CA ALA A 565 38.06 -5.96 14.06
C ALA A 565 36.93 -6.22 13.06
N LYS A 566 36.51 -7.48 12.89
CA LYS A 566 35.35 -7.83 12.06
C LYS A 566 34.05 -7.24 12.60
N ALA A 567 33.86 -7.26 13.92
CA ALA A 567 32.70 -6.63 14.52
C ALA A 567 32.59 -5.14 14.15
N ARG A 568 33.70 -4.39 14.26
CA ARG A 568 33.72 -2.98 13.86
C ARG A 568 33.46 -2.79 12.37
N GLU A 569 33.98 -3.65 11.50
CA GLU A 569 33.71 -3.58 10.06
C GLU A 569 32.21 -3.64 9.76
N TRP A 570 31.51 -4.63 10.33
CA TRP A 570 30.07 -4.79 10.19
C TRP A 570 29.28 -3.65 10.83
N LEU A 571 29.68 -3.19 12.02
CA LEU A 571 29.06 -2.02 12.67
C LEU A 571 29.19 -0.77 11.82
N VAL A 572 30.36 -0.50 11.24
CA VAL A 572 30.59 0.68 10.37
C VAL A 572 29.72 0.59 9.12
N LYS A 573 29.57 -0.60 8.52
CA LYS A 573 28.68 -0.79 7.36
C LYS A 573 27.23 -0.42 7.73
N SER A 574 26.70 -1.00 8.81
CA SER A 574 25.33 -0.79 9.29
C SER A 574 25.08 0.65 9.78
N ALA A 575 26.05 1.25 10.48
CA ALA A 575 25.97 2.61 10.99
C ALA A 575 25.96 3.67 9.89
N LYS A 576 26.75 3.47 8.81
CA LYS A 576 26.73 4.33 7.61
C LYS A 576 25.40 4.27 6.87
N ALA A 577 24.71 3.13 6.94
CA ALA A 577 23.35 2.96 6.42
C ALA A 577 22.27 3.54 7.35
N GLY A 578 22.65 4.16 8.48
CA GLY A 578 21.76 4.91 9.35
C GLY A 578 21.27 4.14 10.59
N TYR A 579 21.68 2.88 10.81
CA TYR A 579 21.12 2.07 11.88
C TYR A 579 21.60 2.51 13.27
N PHE A 580 20.68 3.07 14.05
CA PHE A 580 21.00 3.72 15.33
C PHE A 580 21.70 2.80 16.34
N ARG A 581 21.36 1.51 16.42
CA ARG A 581 22.02 0.57 17.36
C ARG A 581 23.49 0.36 17.01
N SER A 582 23.83 0.32 15.72
CA SER A 582 25.23 0.23 15.27
C SER A 582 25.99 1.53 15.52
N GLN A 583 25.35 2.67 15.26
CA GLN A 583 25.92 3.99 15.56
C GLN A 583 26.20 4.11 17.06
N ARG A 584 25.23 3.78 17.92
CA ARG A 584 25.43 3.76 19.36
C ARG A 584 26.54 2.81 19.78
N ARG A 585 26.59 1.57 19.27
CA ARG A 585 27.64 0.62 19.63
C ARG A 585 29.03 1.13 19.23
N LEU A 586 29.18 1.78 18.06
CA LEU A 586 30.43 2.44 17.68
C LEU A 586 30.78 3.60 18.61
N ALA A 587 29.78 4.39 19.01
CA ALA A 587 29.98 5.46 19.97
C ALA A 587 30.56 4.92 21.28
N GLU A 588 29.98 3.86 21.84
CA GLU A 588 30.48 3.20 23.05
C GLU A 588 31.92 2.66 22.88
N ILE A 589 32.20 2.00 21.75
CA ILE A 589 33.53 1.47 21.42
C ILE A 589 34.59 2.59 21.48
N TYR A 590 34.33 3.73 20.83
CA TYR A 590 35.27 4.86 20.82
C TYR A 590 35.28 5.65 22.13
N TYR A 591 34.14 5.77 22.82
CA TYR A 591 34.00 6.54 24.05
C TYR A 591 34.73 5.88 25.21
N TYR A 592 34.61 4.56 25.35
CA TYR A 592 35.25 3.81 26.42
C TYR A 592 36.65 3.31 26.04
N GLY A 593 36.94 3.19 24.73
CA GLY A 593 38.19 2.60 24.22
C GLY A 593 38.15 1.07 24.23
N LEU A 594 37.02 0.47 23.82
CA LEU A 594 36.86 -0.98 23.76
C LEU A 594 37.53 -1.52 22.48
N ASP A 595 38.67 -2.19 22.62
CA ASP A 595 39.48 -2.73 21.49
C ASP A 595 40.11 -1.68 20.56
N VAL A 596 39.87 -0.39 20.78
CA VAL A 596 40.50 0.73 20.08
C VAL A 596 40.98 1.77 21.08
N GLU A 597 41.93 2.62 20.66
CA GLU A 597 42.28 3.79 21.44
C GLU A 597 41.07 4.71 21.58
N ARG A 598 40.89 5.27 22.79
CA ARG A 598 39.75 6.12 23.11
C ARG A 598 39.75 7.35 22.19
N ASN A 599 38.60 7.64 21.58
CA ASN A 599 38.46 8.72 20.59
C ASN A 599 37.11 9.43 20.78
N TYR A 600 37.10 10.48 21.61
CA TYR A 600 35.89 11.24 21.90
C TYR A 600 35.27 11.94 20.67
N PRO A 601 36.04 12.53 19.74
CA PRO A 601 35.45 13.08 18.51
C PRO A 601 34.65 12.07 17.68
N GLU A 602 35.20 10.87 17.43
CA GLU A 602 34.47 9.81 16.72
C GLU A 602 33.29 9.28 17.54
N ALA A 603 33.45 9.14 18.86
CA ALA A 603 32.35 8.76 19.74
C ALA A 603 31.18 9.76 19.65
N GLY A 604 31.46 11.06 19.72
CA GLY A 604 30.46 12.12 19.63
C GLY A 604 29.76 12.16 18.29
N ARG A 605 30.49 11.93 17.20
CA ARG A 605 29.91 11.84 15.86
C ARG A 605 28.87 10.72 15.77
N TRP A 606 29.22 9.51 16.20
CA TRP A 606 28.30 8.37 16.14
C TRP A 606 27.16 8.47 17.16
N ALA A 607 27.45 8.96 18.38
CA ALA A 607 26.45 9.16 19.42
C ALA A 607 25.39 10.19 18.98
N SER A 608 25.81 11.30 18.36
CA SER A 608 24.87 12.33 17.90
C SER A 608 23.90 11.80 16.85
N LEU A 609 24.38 11.01 15.89
CA LEU A 609 23.53 10.41 14.85
C LEU A 609 22.46 9.46 15.42
N ALA A 610 22.80 8.70 16.47
CA ALA A 610 21.84 7.83 17.15
C ALA A 610 20.90 8.62 18.09
N ALA A 611 21.42 9.65 18.77
CA ALA A 611 20.66 10.52 19.66
C ALA A 611 19.59 11.34 18.91
N ASP A 612 19.91 11.81 17.70
CA ASP A 612 18.98 12.52 16.80
C ASP A 612 17.83 11.62 16.34
N GLN A 613 18.04 10.30 16.34
CA GLN A 613 17.00 9.29 16.07
C GLN A 613 16.19 8.91 17.33
N GLY A 614 16.48 9.53 18.48
CA GLY A 614 15.76 9.34 19.73
C GLY A 614 16.34 8.27 20.65
N ASP A 615 17.47 7.63 20.33
CA ASP A 615 18.03 6.57 21.17
C ASP A 615 18.49 7.12 22.53
N ALA A 616 17.83 6.67 23.62
CA ALA A 616 18.07 7.16 24.97
C ALA A 616 19.50 6.91 25.49
N GLU A 617 20.12 5.79 25.11
CA GLU A 617 21.50 5.50 25.53
C GLU A 617 22.51 6.41 24.81
N ALA A 618 22.30 6.69 23.53
CA ALA A 618 23.12 7.62 22.77
C ALA A 618 22.93 9.07 23.24
N GLN A 619 21.68 9.48 23.54
CA GLN A 619 21.39 10.76 24.18
C GLN A 619 22.10 10.90 25.53
N THR A 620 22.19 9.81 26.29
CA THR A 620 22.95 9.77 27.55
C THR A 620 24.45 9.99 27.30
N ILE A 621 25.04 9.34 26.30
CA ILE A 621 26.45 9.54 25.92
C ILE A 621 26.71 10.99 25.50
N VAL A 622 25.86 11.56 24.64
CA VAL A 622 25.97 12.97 24.22
C VAL A 622 25.83 13.92 25.43
N GLY A 623 24.88 13.64 26.31
CA GLY A 623 24.69 14.36 27.57
C GLY A 623 25.95 14.36 28.44
N GLU A 624 26.55 13.18 28.65
CA GLU A 624 27.80 13.03 29.39
C GLU A 624 28.97 13.78 28.74
N MET A 625 29.08 13.72 27.42
CA MET A 625 30.12 14.43 26.69
C MET A 625 30.08 15.94 26.94
N PHE A 626 28.88 16.53 26.91
CA PHE A 626 28.68 17.95 27.22
C PHE A 626 28.88 18.29 28.70
N VAL A 627 28.42 17.43 29.63
CA VAL A 627 28.58 17.67 31.07
C VAL A 627 30.05 17.63 31.49
N PHE A 628 30.79 16.64 31.00
CA PHE A 628 32.18 16.40 31.43
C PHE A 628 33.24 17.01 30.49
N GLY A 629 32.83 17.56 29.34
CA GLY A 629 33.76 18.11 28.34
C GLY A 629 34.58 17.05 27.62
N ASN A 630 34.04 15.84 27.44
CA ASN A 630 34.73 14.75 26.76
C ASN A 630 34.67 14.94 25.24
N GLY A 631 35.72 15.50 24.64
CA GLY A 631 35.82 15.71 23.18
C GLY A 631 35.04 16.90 22.63
N VAL A 632 34.36 17.65 23.50
CA VAL A 632 33.67 18.92 23.21
C VAL A 632 33.94 19.92 24.33
N GLU A 633 33.75 21.21 24.09
CA GLU A 633 33.78 22.19 25.18
C GLU A 633 32.66 21.86 26.19
N PRO A 634 32.94 21.87 27.52
CA PRO A 634 31.92 21.61 28.52
C PRO A 634 30.74 22.59 28.40
N ASP A 635 29.54 22.04 28.22
CA ASP A 635 28.27 22.76 28.29
C ASP A 635 27.26 21.92 29.09
N PRO A 636 27.33 21.96 30.43
CA PRO A 636 26.43 21.17 31.25
C PRO A 636 24.95 21.52 31.07
N ALA A 637 24.62 22.71 30.58
CA ALA A 637 23.23 23.09 30.30
C ALA A 637 22.71 22.43 29.02
N ALA A 638 23.52 22.33 27.97
CA ALA A 638 23.22 21.51 26.80
C ALA A 638 23.16 20.01 27.15
N GLY A 639 24.10 19.54 27.98
CA GLY A 639 24.13 18.16 28.46
C GLY A 639 22.87 17.77 29.24
N ALA A 640 22.37 18.65 30.12
CA ALA A 640 21.13 18.44 30.86
C ALA A 640 19.90 18.22 29.97
N LYS A 641 19.84 18.90 28.81
CA LYS A 641 18.71 18.72 27.86
C LYS A 641 18.71 17.32 27.24
N TRP A 642 19.87 16.82 26.84
CA TRP A 642 20.02 15.47 26.31
C TRP A 642 19.74 14.40 27.38
N LEU A 643 20.25 14.62 28.59
CA LEU A 643 19.98 13.71 29.72
C LEU A 643 18.51 13.71 30.11
N LEU A 644 17.81 14.85 30.04
CA LEU A 644 16.37 14.91 30.27
C LEU A 644 15.61 14.06 29.24
N ALA A 645 15.93 14.20 27.95
CA ALA A 645 15.31 13.41 26.88
C ALA A 645 15.51 11.90 27.08
N ALA A 646 16.69 11.47 27.56
CA ALA A 646 16.96 10.08 27.89
C ALA A 646 16.27 9.63 29.18
N ALA A 647 16.22 10.49 30.20
CA ALA A 647 15.62 10.20 31.50
C ALA A 647 14.09 10.04 31.42
N ASP A 648 13.43 10.82 30.57
CA ASP A 648 11.99 10.72 30.27
C ASP A 648 11.65 9.38 29.59
N GLN A 649 12.61 8.78 28.89
CA GLN A 649 12.51 7.44 28.29
C GLN A 649 12.86 6.31 29.26
N GLY A 650 13.15 6.62 30.52
CA GLY A 650 13.45 5.62 31.55
C GLY A 650 14.92 5.24 31.69
N ASN A 651 15.85 5.93 31.02
CA ASN A 651 17.28 5.59 31.12
C ASN A 651 17.81 5.92 32.53
N SER A 652 18.12 4.90 33.33
CA SER A 652 18.53 5.03 34.74
C SER A 652 19.82 5.83 34.92
N LYS A 653 20.79 5.66 34.01
CA LYS A 653 22.06 6.40 34.00
C LYS A 653 21.82 7.90 33.78
N ALA A 654 20.94 8.27 32.85
CA ALA A 654 20.57 9.65 32.62
C ALA A 654 19.78 10.26 33.78
N GLN A 655 18.84 9.49 34.36
CA GLN A 655 18.08 9.90 35.55
C GLN A 655 19.02 10.17 36.73
N GLY A 656 19.98 9.29 37.00
CA GLY A 656 20.97 9.47 38.07
C GLY A 656 21.82 10.73 37.87
N LEU A 657 22.36 10.92 36.66
CA LEU A 657 23.16 12.09 36.32
C LEU A 657 22.36 13.39 36.42
N LEU A 658 21.14 13.43 35.89
CA LEU A 658 20.26 14.59 35.96
C LEU A 658 19.88 14.91 37.42
N GLY A 659 19.68 13.86 38.23
CA GLY A 659 19.44 13.98 39.66
C GLY A 659 20.59 14.65 40.41
N VAL A 660 21.84 14.21 40.17
CA VAL A 660 23.05 14.84 40.74
C VAL A 660 23.19 16.29 40.26
N MET A 661 22.98 16.54 38.96
CA MET A 661 23.04 17.90 38.38
C MET A 661 22.05 18.87 39.04
N HIS A 662 20.82 18.41 39.35
CA HIS A 662 19.85 19.19 40.10
C HIS A 662 20.24 19.40 41.57
N ALA A 663 20.85 18.41 42.23
CA ALA A 663 21.28 18.53 43.63
C ALA A 663 22.42 19.55 43.80
N GLU A 664 23.36 19.55 42.85
CA GLU A 664 24.57 20.38 42.86
C GLU A 664 24.37 21.72 42.14
N GLY A 665 23.37 21.85 41.27
CA GLY A 665 23.14 23.05 40.46
C GLY A 665 24.09 23.18 39.26
N VAL A 666 24.53 22.05 38.69
CA VAL A 666 25.45 22.01 37.55
C VAL A 666 24.64 22.00 36.25
N GLY A 667 24.74 23.06 35.44
CA GLY A 667 24.00 23.18 34.17
C GLY A 667 22.49 23.41 34.29
N VAL A 668 21.93 23.23 35.48
CA VAL A 668 20.52 23.46 35.83
C VAL A 668 20.42 24.22 37.14
N LYS A 669 19.26 24.85 37.39
CA LYS A 669 19.00 25.48 38.70
C LYS A 669 18.98 24.38 39.78
N ARG A 670 19.68 24.66 40.89
CA ARG A 670 19.68 23.77 42.06
C ARG A 670 18.25 23.55 42.57
N ASP A 671 17.84 22.29 42.62
CA ASP A 671 16.50 21.86 43.01
C ASP A 671 16.53 20.47 43.64
N TRP A 672 16.44 20.44 44.97
CA TRP A 672 16.51 19.20 45.74
C TRP A 672 15.29 18.29 45.55
N ILE A 673 14.13 18.84 45.19
CA ILE A 673 12.91 18.04 44.99
C ILE A 673 13.03 17.25 43.68
N HIS A 674 13.43 17.94 42.60
CA HIS A 674 13.69 17.30 41.31
C HIS A 674 14.89 16.35 41.36
N ALA A 675 15.94 16.69 42.11
CA ALA A 675 17.06 15.80 42.35
C ALA A 675 16.62 14.47 42.97
N LEU A 676 15.87 14.50 44.07
CA LEU A 676 15.39 13.30 44.75
C LEU A 676 14.43 12.49 43.89
N LYS A 677 13.58 13.15 43.07
CA LYS A 677 12.68 12.46 42.13
C LYS A 677 13.47 11.60 41.14
N TRP A 678 14.49 12.18 40.51
CA TRP A 678 15.29 11.47 39.50
C TRP A 678 16.22 10.42 40.11
N LEU A 679 16.86 10.72 41.24
CA LEU A 679 17.72 9.78 41.96
C LEU A 679 16.94 8.55 42.46
N LYS A 680 15.71 8.73 42.95
CA LYS A 680 14.87 7.59 43.33
C LYS A 680 14.51 6.71 42.14
N LYS A 681 14.06 7.29 41.02
CA LYS A 681 13.79 6.53 39.78
C LYS A 681 15.01 5.77 39.27
N ALA A 682 16.19 6.38 39.36
CA ALA A 682 17.44 5.72 39.00
C ALA A 682 17.79 4.58 39.97
N ALA A 683 17.60 4.79 41.27
CA ALA A 683 17.85 3.81 42.31
C ALA A 683 16.86 2.63 42.31
N GLU A 684 15.59 2.86 41.93
CA GLU A 684 14.60 1.81 41.65
C GLU A 684 15.10 0.86 40.55
N ASN A 685 15.83 1.40 39.58
CA ASN A 685 16.48 0.66 38.51
C ASN A 685 17.94 0.26 38.84
N SER A 686 18.31 0.25 40.12
CA SER A 686 19.62 -0.16 40.64
C SER A 686 20.83 0.64 40.09
N ASP A 687 20.67 1.93 39.77
CA ASP A 687 21.82 2.79 39.48
C ASP A 687 22.65 3.03 40.75
N GLU A 688 23.87 2.50 40.76
CA GLU A 688 24.77 2.54 41.93
C GLU A 688 25.12 3.97 42.35
N ARG A 689 25.30 4.89 41.41
CA ARG A 689 25.62 6.29 41.72
C ARG A 689 24.46 6.98 42.40
N ALA A 690 23.23 6.71 41.96
CA ALA A 690 22.04 7.23 42.62
C ALA A 690 21.87 6.65 44.04
N LEU A 691 22.11 5.34 44.21
CA LEU A 691 22.08 4.67 45.51
C LEU A 691 23.13 5.24 46.48
N ASP A 692 24.37 5.40 46.04
CA ASP A 692 25.45 5.97 46.82
C ASP A 692 25.16 7.43 47.19
N PHE A 693 24.70 8.24 46.23
CA PHE A 693 24.35 9.63 46.47
C PHE A 693 23.21 9.77 47.50
N LEU A 694 22.17 8.95 47.39
CA LEU A 694 21.06 8.96 48.35
C LEU A 694 21.54 8.57 49.76
N LYS A 695 22.40 7.55 49.86
CA LYS A 695 22.97 7.08 51.12
C LYS A 695 23.89 8.12 51.77
N GLU A 696 24.77 8.75 51.00
CA GLU A 696 25.67 9.81 51.47
C GLU A 696 24.91 11.05 51.97
N ASN A 697 23.72 11.30 51.42
CA ASN A 697 22.84 12.40 51.82
C ASN A 697 21.77 11.98 52.85
N GLY A 698 21.92 10.82 53.50
CA GLY A 698 21.08 10.38 54.61
C GLY A 698 19.68 9.92 54.24
N VAL A 699 19.44 9.56 52.97
CA VAL A 699 18.18 8.99 52.49
C VAL A 699 18.30 7.46 52.47
N ASP A 700 17.62 6.79 53.41
CA ASP A 700 17.53 5.33 53.44
C ASP A 700 16.54 4.86 52.37
N PHE A 701 17.06 4.33 51.26
CA PHE A 701 16.28 3.86 50.12
C PHE A 701 16.58 2.38 49.85
N GLN A 702 15.56 1.53 49.92
CA GLN A 702 15.66 0.09 49.60
C GLN A 702 14.94 -0.21 48.28
N PRO A 703 15.66 -0.66 47.22
CA PRO A 703 15.04 -1.05 45.96
C PRO A 703 13.97 -2.14 46.16
N GLY A 704 12.80 -1.97 45.55
CA GLY A 704 11.71 -2.96 45.59
C GLY A 704 10.78 -2.90 46.81
N GLN A 705 11.00 -2.00 47.77
CA GLN A 705 9.94 -1.62 48.70
C GLN A 705 9.21 -0.40 48.14
N GLY A 706 7.98 -0.60 47.66
CA GLY A 706 7.09 0.52 47.34
C GLY A 706 7.10 1.53 48.50
N THR A 707 7.24 2.81 48.16
CA THR A 707 7.45 3.89 49.12
C THR A 707 6.22 4.11 50.01
N ASN A 708 6.02 3.26 51.02
CA ASN A 708 5.15 3.52 52.17
C ASN A 708 5.95 4.17 53.32
N GLY A 709 6.84 5.10 52.98
CA GLY A 709 7.53 5.94 53.94
C GLY A 709 6.63 7.12 54.31
N LYS A 710 5.80 6.96 55.35
CA LYS A 710 5.07 8.06 56.00
C LYS A 710 6.05 9.20 56.34
N ARG A 711 6.06 10.28 55.56
CA ARG A 711 6.65 11.55 55.99
C ARG A 711 5.60 12.30 56.79
N ARG A 712 5.80 12.37 58.11
CA ARG A 712 5.02 13.24 59.00
C ARG A 712 5.46 14.68 58.74
N ILE A 713 4.69 15.43 57.96
CA ILE A 713 4.90 16.87 57.76
C ILE A 713 4.44 17.57 59.04
N SER A 714 5.31 18.38 59.66
CA SER A 714 4.98 19.17 60.84
C SER A 714 4.02 20.33 60.48
N PRO A 715 3.13 20.77 61.40
CA PRO A 715 2.14 21.82 61.13
C PRO A 715 2.67 23.22 60.80
N ASP A 716 4.00 23.44 60.84
CA ASP A 716 4.61 24.78 60.83
C ASP A 716 5.45 25.11 59.58
N GLU A 717 5.33 24.37 58.46
CA GLU A 717 5.98 24.76 57.20
C GLU A 717 5.19 25.88 56.48
N PRO A 718 5.81 27.03 56.13
CA PRO A 718 5.09 28.13 55.52
C PRO A 718 4.77 27.85 54.05
N VAL A 719 3.48 27.95 53.70
CA VAL A 719 2.97 27.90 52.33
C VAL A 719 3.30 29.20 51.60
N ALA A 720 3.93 29.11 50.42
CA ALA A 720 4.15 30.25 49.55
C ALA A 720 2.80 30.75 48.99
N LYS A 721 2.40 31.97 49.38
CA LYS A 721 1.24 32.65 48.78
C LYS A 721 1.57 33.09 47.35
N ASN A 722 0.73 32.69 46.39
CA ASN A 722 0.70 33.30 45.06
C ASN A 722 -0.24 34.52 45.10
N PRO A 723 0.23 35.77 44.96
CA PRO A 723 -0.60 36.96 45.17
C PRO A 723 -1.57 37.33 44.02
N ASN A 724 -1.67 36.52 42.96
CA ASN A 724 -2.30 36.95 41.71
C ASN A 724 -3.62 36.25 41.33
N PHE A 725 -4.31 35.59 42.27
CA PHE A 725 -5.64 35.03 42.00
C PHE A 725 -6.62 35.39 43.13
N ASP A 726 -7.38 36.47 42.91
CA ASP A 726 -8.58 36.77 43.67
C ASP A 726 -9.78 36.20 42.90
N VAL A 727 -10.35 35.08 43.36
CA VAL A 727 -11.68 34.64 42.91
C VAL A 727 -12.53 34.42 44.16
N THR A 728 -13.47 35.34 44.37
CA THR A 728 -14.50 35.23 45.39
C THR A 728 -15.51 34.17 44.96
N LEU A 729 -15.54 33.05 45.66
CA LEU A 729 -16.51 31.96 45.49
C LEU A 729 -17.94 32.47 45.76
N ILE A 730 -18.82 32.39 44.78
CA ILE A 730 -20.27 32.45 45.02
C ILE A 730 -20.73 31.02 45.27
N ALA A 731 -21.22 30.76 46.48
CA ALA A 731 -21.79 29.50 46.90
C ALA A 731 -22.86 29.00 45.91
N GLY A 732 -22.62 27.82 45.34
CA GLY A 732 -23.57 27.07 44.53
C GLY A 732 -23.08 25.63 44.46
N GLU A 733 -23.91 24.70 44.91
CA GLU A 733 -23.64 23.25 44.90
C GLU A 733 -23.26 22.79 43.49
N TRP A 734 -22.15 22.06 43.38
CA TRP A 734 -21.73 21.44 42.13
C TRP A 734 -22.36 20.04 42.04
N LEU A 735 -23.13 19.79 40.98
CA LEU A 735 -23.59 18.45 40.61
C LEU A 735 -22.58 17.85 39.64
N THR A 736 -21.73 16.95 40.15
CA THR A 736 -20.88 16.10 39.31
C THR A 736 -21.69 14.91 38.83
N ARG A 737 -21.68 14.66 37.51
CA ARG A 737 -22.37 13.55 36.85
C ARG A 737 -21.39 12.40 36.55
N THR A 738 -21.38 11.37 37.37
CA THR A 738 -20.58 10.17 37.13
C THR A 738 -21.09 9.41 35.89
N ASP A 739 -20.19 8.67 35.23
CA ASP A 739 -20.51 7.74 34.13
C ASP A 739 -21.34 6.53 34.62
N ASP A 740 -21.47 6.36 35.94
CA ASP A 740 -22.35 5.40 36.58
C ASP A 740 -23.71 6.06 36.91
N PRO A 741 -24.82 5.64 36.26
CA PRO A 741 -26.14 6.27 36.43
C PRO A 741 -26.81 6.03 37.79
N GLU A 742 -26.23 5.20 38.67
CA GLU A 742 -26.78 4.86 40.00
C GLU A 742 -26.05 5.55 41.18
N MET A 743 -25.06 6.42 40.88
CA MET A 743 -24.25 7.11 41.89
C MET A 743 -24.37 8.64 41.75
N ASP A 744 -24.74 9.33 42.83
CA ASP A 744 -24.78 10.80 42.91
C ASP A 744 -23.68 11.29 43.85
N VAL A 745 -22.86 12.25 43.40
CA VAL A 745 -21.81 12.88 44.22
C VAL A 745 -21.92 14.39 44.12
N ALA A 746 -21.94 15.06 45.27
CA ALA A 746 -21.90 16.51 45.41
C ALA A 746 -20.60 16.96 46.09
N THR A 747 -19.88 17.89 45.49
CA THR A 747 -18.57 18.37 45.99
C THR A 747 -18.55 19.88 46.17
N VAL A 748 -18.05 20.34 47.31
CA VAL A 748 -17.88 21.75 47.69
C VAL A 748 -16.39 22.04 47.83
N PHE A 749 -15.87 22.91 46.96
CA PHE A 749 -14.49 23.41 47.03
C PHE A 749 -14.46 24.75 47.80
N ASN A 750 -13.64 24.82 48.84
CA ASN A 750 -13.46 25.99 49.71
C ASN A 750 -12.28 26.84 49.24
N SER A 751 -12.38 28.16 49.43
CA SER A 751 -11.35 29.14 49.03
C SER A 751 -10.02 29.03 49.81
N ASP A 752 -9.98 28.25 50.89
CA ASP A 752 -8.78 27.97 51.66
C ASP A 752 -7.94 26.80 51.08
N GLY A 753 -8.31 26.31 49.90
CA GLY A 753 -7.65 25.19 49.24
C GLY A 753 -8.09 23.83 49.77
N THR A 754 -9.21 23.75 50.47
CA THR A 754 -9.82 22.48 50.90
C THR A 754 -11.09 22.16 50.12
N PHE A 755 -11.54 20.91 50.13
CA PHE A 755 -12.84 20.54 49.60
C PHE A 755 -13.50 19.45 50.46
N GLN A 756 -14.82 19.36 50.37
CA GLN A 756 -15.64 18.32 50.98
C GLN A 756 -16.62 17.79 49.95
N ALA A 757 -16.87 16.49 49.98
CA ALA A 757 -17.77 15.83 49.06
C ALA A 757 -18.65 14.83 49.80
N GLU A 758 -19.88 14.67 49.31
CA GLU A 758 -20.88 13.73 49.80
C GLU A 758 -21.34 12.88 48.62
N GLY A 759 -21.28 11.55 48.76
CA GLY A 759 -21.71 10.59 47.76
C GLY A 759 -22.84 9.71 48.26
N LYS A 760 -23.76 9.37 47.37
CA LYS A 760 -24.90 8.49 47.63
C LYS A 760 -25.13 7.54 46.45
N CYS A 761 -25.35 6.27 46.75
CA CYS A 761 -25.72 5.23 45.79
C CYS A 761 -26.94 4.47 46.32
N GLU A 762 -27.79 3.99 45.42
CA GLU A 762 -29.04 3.33 45.80
C GLU A 762 -28.76 2.03 46.60
N GLY A 763 -29.18 2.00 47.86
CA GLY A 763 -28.98 0.85 48.76
C GLY A 763 -27.76 0.91 49.69
N LEU A 764 -27.00 2.01 49.70
CA LEU A 764 -25.88 2.25 50.63
C LEU A 764 -26.10 3.50 51.49
N ASP A 765 -25.46 3.53 52.66
CA ASP A 765 -25.38 4.75 53.49
C ASP A 765 -24.53 5.81 52.80
N THR A 766 -24.90 7.08 52.98
CA THR A 766 -24.15 8.23 52.47
C THR A 766 -22.72 8.24 53.01
N TRP A 767 -21.75 8.50 52.13
CA TRP A 767 -20.33 8.63 52.50
C TRP A 767 -19.78 10.01 52.15
N HIS A 768 -18.70 10.39 52.82
CA HIS A 768 -18.05 11.68 52.73
C HIS A 768 -16.56 11.51 52.48
N TYR A 769 -15.99 12.47 51.73
CA TYR A 769 -14.55 12.61 51.67
C TYR A 769 -14.15 14.09 51.66
N SER A 770 -12.98 14.37 52.19
CA SER A 770 -12.43 15.73 52.23
C SER A 770 -10.99 15.73 51.79
N GLY A 771 -10.53 16.85 51.26
CA GLY A 771 -9.20 16.94 50.71
C GLY A 771 -8.70 18.37 50.50
N ARG A 772 -7.56 18.49 49.82
CA ARG A 772 -6.99 19.78 49.41
C ARG A 772 -6.97 19.89 47.90
N TRP A 773 -7.06 21.11 47.39
CA TRP A 773 -6.98 21.39 45.97
C TRP A 773 -6.08 22.59 45.69
N GLN A 774 -5.56 22.62 44.47
CA GLN A 774 -4.78 23.72 43.93
C GLN A 774 -5.03 23.83 42.42
N VAL A 775 -4.83 25.02 41.87
CA VAL A 775 -4.89 25.25 40.42
C VAL A 775 -3.49 25.47 39.90
N GLU A 776 -3.10 24.68 38.90
CA GLU A 776 -1.81 24.80 38.21
C GLU A 776 -2.08 25.09 36.72
N GLY A 777 -1.95 26.36 36.33
CA GLY A 777 -2.27 26.82 34.97
C GLY A 777 -3.78 26.80 34.70
N ASP A 778 -4.20 26.02 33.70
CA ASP A 778 -5.61 25.76 33.34
C ASP A 778 -6.18 24.50 34.01
N LYS A 779 -5.44 23.88 34.94
CA LYS A 779 -5.80 22.61 35.58
C LYS A 779 -6.12 22.78 37.05
N LEU A 780 -7.13 22.03 37.52
CA LEU A 780 -7.43 21.84 38.93
C LEU A 780 -6.86 20.49 39.37
N LEU A 781 -6.02 20.50 40.39
CA LEU A 781 -5.42 19.32 41.03
C LEU A 781 -5.96 19.20 42.45
N TRP A 782 -6.22 18.00 42.94
CA TRP A 782 -6.66 17.78 44.32
C TRP A 782 -6.17 16.46 44.90
N ASP A 783 -6.01 16.43 46.22
CA ASP A 783 -5.60 15.28 47.02
C ASP A 783 -6.65 15.01 48.11
N VAL A 784 -7.09 13.77 48.27
CA VAL A 784 -8.02 13.36 49.33
C VAL A 784 -7.25 13.14 50.63
N LEU A 785 -7.73 13.72 51.73
CA LEU A 785 -7.12 13.65 53.05
C LEU A 785 -7.86 12.67 53.99
N GLU A 786 -9.20 12.64 53.94
CA GLU A 786 -10.02 11.75 54.76
C GLU A 786 -11.22 11.22 53.95
N SER A 787 -11.60 9.96 54.16
CA SER A 787 -12.77 9.31 53.55
C SER A 787 -13.36 8.27 54.51
N ASP A 788 -14.68 8.20 54.61
CA ASP A 788 -15.42 7.22 55.42
C ASP A 788 -16.16 6.16 54.58
N MET A 789 -15.76 6.00 53.31
CA MET A 789 -16.38 5.07 52.36
C MET A 789 -16.26 3.59 52.83
N PRO A 790 -17.34 2.78 52.79
CA PRO A 790 -17.42 1.54 53.55
C PRO A 790 -16.81 0.25 52.94
N PHE A 791 -15.99 0.27 51.86
CA PHE A 791 -15.41 -0.97 51.29
C PHE A 791 -13.87 -0.92 51.06
N PRO A 792 -13.10 -1.97 51.45
CA PRO A 792 -11.70 -2.13 51.07
C PRO A 792 -11.56 -3.00 49.81
N PHE A 793 -10.84 -2.51 48.80
CA PHE A 793 -10.34 -3.34 47.69
C PHE A 793 -8.92 -3.81 48.03
N ASP A 794 -8.78 -5.05 48.45
CA ASP A 794 -7.49 -5.76 48.51
C ASP A 794 -7.17 -6.32 47.12
N GLY A 795 -6.06 -5.87 46.54
CA GLY A 795 -5.52 -6.30 45.24
C GLY A 795 -4.88 -5.12 44.53
N ASP A 796 -3.57 -5.21 44.24
CA ASP A 796 -2.72 -4.17 43.62
C ASP A 796 -3.48 -3.15 42.77
N MET A 797 -3.73 -1.96 43.34
CA MET A 797 -4.30 -0.85 42.59
C MET A 797 -3.17 -0.04 41.95
N ASP A 798 -3.08 -0.23 40.64
CA ASP A 798 -2.58 0.76 39.70
C ASP A 798 -3.37 2.08 39.86
N ASP A 799 -2.73 3.23 39.62
CA ASP A 799 -3.24 4.61 39.84
C ASP A 799 -4.45 5.00 38.93
N SER A 800 -5.30 4.06 38.53
CA SER A 800 -6.33 4.22 37.49
C SER A 800 -7.79 4.06 37.93
N VAL A 801 -8.12 3.81 39.21
CA VAL A 801 -9.52 3.60 39.65
C VAL A 801 -10.02 4.59 40.71
N LEU A 802 -9.52 5.82 40.69
CA LEU A 802 -10.28 7.00 41.15
C LEU A 802 -10.71 7.80 39.91
N SER A 803 -11.47 7.15 39.03
CA SER A 803 -12.15 7.82 37.93
C SER A 803 -13.35 8.61 38.47
N ILE A 804 -13.10 9.82 38.98
CA ILE A 804 -14.14 10.85 38.96
C ILE A 804 -14.38 11.16 37.49
N SER A 805 -15.37 10.49 36.91
CA SER A 805 -15.92 10.83 35.61
C SER A 805 -16.77 12.07 35.77
N THR A 806 -16.25 13.20 35.32
CA THR A 806 -17.06 14.29 34.78
C THR A 806 -16.23 15.11 33.83
N THR A 807 -16.77 15.29 32.63
CA THR A 807 -16.25 16.13 31.56
C THR A 807 -17.08 17.41 31.54
N GLU A 808 -16.44 18.54 31.89
CA GLU A 808 -16.93 19.93 31.94
C GLU A 808 -17.23 20.50 33.35
N MET A 809 -16.51 21.58 33.68
CA MET A 809 -16.76 22.48 34.81
C MET A 809 -17.11 23.86 34.26
N ILE A 810 -18.17 24.51 34.76
CA ILE A 810 -18.54 25.88 34.33
C ILE A 810 -18.35 26.82 35.52
N ALA A 811 -17.38 27.72 35.45
CA ALA A 811 -17.16 28.75 36.46
C ALA A 811 -17.68 30.11 35.99
N LYS A 812 -18.18 30.92 36.92
CA LYS A 812 -18.62 32.30 36.68
C LYS A 812 -17.62 33.24 37.33
N ASP A 813 -17.05 34.17 36.56
CA ASP A 813 -16.16 35.19 37.11
C ASP A 813 -16.93 36.35 37.76
N ALA A 814 -16.20 37.27 38.39
CA ALA A 814 -16.76 38.42 39.12
C ALA A 814 -17.57 39.39 38.23
N ASP A 815 -17.35 39.36 36.91
CA ASP A 815 -18.08 40.17 35.92
C ASP A 815 -19.29 39.42 35.33
N GLY A 816 -19.54 38.21 35.81
CA GLY A 816 -20.69 37.39 35.46
C GLY A 816 -20.53 36.59 34.18
N LYS A 817 -19.32 36.51 33.62
CA LYS A 817 -19.01 35.73 32.43
C LYS A 817 -18.77 34.27 32.81
N LEU A 818 -19.44 33.37 32.09
CA LEU A 818 -19.31 31.93 32.28
C LEU A 818 -18.15 31.39 31.43
N THR A 819 -17.28 30.61 32.05
CA THR A 819 -16.13 29.95 31.42
C THR A 819 -16.20 28.44 31.67
N THR A 820 -16.21 27.66 30.60
CA THR A 820 -16.25 26.20 30.65
C THR A 820 -14.84 25.63 30.57
N TYR A 821 -14.48 24.77 31.51
CA TYR A 821 -13.21 24.06 31.60
C TYR A 821 -13.46 22.58 31.30
N ARG A 822 -12.78 22.02 30.30
CA ARG A 822 -12.83 20.59 29.96
C ARG A 822 -11.53 19.92 30.39
N ARG A 823 -11.66 18.74 31.01
CA ARG A 823 -10.53 17.81 31.14
C ARG A 823 -10.10 17.35 29.75
N LYS A 824 -8.79 17.38 29.47
CA LYS A 824 -8.21 16.69 28.32
C LYS A 824 -7.87 15.26 28.74
N LEU A 825 -8.59 14.29 28.21
CA LEU A 825 -8.33 12.86 28.45
C LEU A 825 -6.98 12.47 27.82
N SER A 826 -6.19 11.67 28.55
CA SER A 826 -5.05 10.94 27.99
C SER A 826 -5.55 9.85 27.04
N ALA A 827 -4.80 9.58 25.97
CA ALA A 827 -5.17 8.61 24.95
C ALA A 827 -5.21 7.19 25.55
N GLY A 828 -6.42 6.63 25.67
CA GLY A 828 -6.65 5.26 26.17
C GLY A 828 -8.13 4.89 26.24
N ASP A 829 -9.01 5.82 26.62
CA ASP A 829 -10.44 5.53 26.79
C ASP A 829 -11.28 6.10 25.63
N GLN A 830 -11.67 5.24 24.69
CA GLN A 830 -12.80 5.52 23.79
C GLN A 830 -13.78 4.34 23.80
N ARG A 831 -14.94 4.55 24.43
CA ARG A 831 -16.21 3.96 23.96
C ARG A 831 -17.04 5.05 23.29
N PRO A 832 -17.83 4.70 22.26
CA PRO A 832 -18.46 5.69 21.39
C PRO A 832 -19.69 6.32 22.05
N HIS A 833 -19.78 7.65 22.05
CA HIS A 833 -21.03 8.37 22.29
C HIS A 833 -21.59 8.90 20.97
N GLU A 834 -22.86 8.60 20.73
CA GLU A 834 -23.72 9.19 19.68
C GLU A 834 -23.91 10.72 19.86
N PRO A 835 -24.33 11.46 18.81
CA PRO A 835 -24.33 12.92 18.84
C PRO A 835 -25.51 13.51 19.63
N VAL A 836 -25.20 14.39 20.58
CA VAL A 836 -26.20 15.16 21.35
C VAL A 836 -26.66 16.39 20.56
N GLU A 837 -27.66 16.21 19.69
CA GLU A 837 -28.65 17.24 19.39
C GLU A 837 -29.91 16.97 20.22
N LYS A 838 -29.96 17.53 21.44
CA LYS A 838 -31.17 17.91 22.21
C LYS A 838 -30.81 18.04 23.70
N ILE A 839 -31.10 19.20 24.27
CA ILE A 839 -31.83 19.45 25.53
C ILE A 839 -31.45 20.86 26.02
N VAL A 840 -32.16 21.86 25.49
CA VAL A 840 -32.55 23.03 26.27
C VAL A 840 -33.79 22.59 27.05
N ARG A 841 -33.70 22.50 28.38
CA ARG A 841 -34.76 22.69 29.39
C ARG A 841 -34.43 21.91 30.67
N LEU A 842 -34.00 22.62 31.71
CA LEU A 842 -34.34 22.35 33.12
C LEU A 842 -33.84 23.50 34.01
N VAL A 843 -34.38 24.71 33.81
CA VAL A 843 -34.52 25.70 34.89
C VAL A 843 -35.85 26.42 34.70
N SER A 844 -36.95 25.79 35.16
CA SER A 844 -38.13 26.53 35.62
C SER A 844 -38.99 25.65 36.53
N ARG A 845 -39.37 26.23 37.68
CA ARG A 845 -40.25 25.74 38.78
C ARG A 845 -39.53 24.94 39.87
N ASN A 846 -39.48 25.34 41.15
CA ASN A 846 -40.36 26.21 41.96
C ASN A 846 -39.51 27.17 42.84
N GLY A 847 -39.68 28.49 42.78
CA GLY A 847 -40.50 29.31 43.70
C GLY A 847 -39.55 29.98 44.72
N ASP A 848 -39.40 31.31 44.85
CA ASP A 848 -40.36 32.40 44.77
C ASP A 848 -39.59 33.76 44.72
N LYS A 849 -40.13 34.73 43.95
CA LYS A 849 -40.01 36.22 44.10
C LYS A 849 -38.65 36.89 43.82
N ALA A 850 -38.52 37.56 42.67
CA ALA A 850 -38.81 39.00 42.42
C ALA A 850 -37.63 39.89 42.87
N GLY A 851 -37.07 40.81 42.08
CA GLY A 851 -37.35 41.34 40.76
C GLY A 851 -36.45 42.57 40.55
N ALA A 852 -36.41 43.05 39.30
CA ALA A 852 -35.61 44.15 38.73
C ALA A 852 -34.19 43.75 38.30
#